data_AF-A0A8B7D767-F1
#
_entry.id   AF-A0A8B7D767-F1
#
_cell.length_a   1.000
_cell.length_b   1.000
_cell.length_c   1.000
_cell.angle_alpha   90.00
_cell.angle_beta   90.00
_cell.angle_gamma   90.00
#
_symmetry.space_group_name_H-M   'P 1'
#
loop_
_entity.id
_entity.type
_entity.pdbx_description
1 polymer ?
#
loop_
_entity_poly.entity_id
_entity_poly.type
_entity_poly.pdbx_seq_one_letter_code
_entity_poly.pdbx_strand_id
1 'polypeptide(L)'
;MVKGIKLSRMKAQAERDILIELESEVNEEQITDLEDGENMTNSEEWEHVDLIVDVIENVAFRRLGCIAHVIQLVVKLAYDGKYHGLLLKVRGLVGKVRKSSVALEKIINKCGKTVISDCSTRWNSTYFMVRRFLEIKTSINEVLGDLNIDSLANSEWIMLQDFVNLLEPFANETDILQTDVLSLSSVIPSILNLECHLEQFGDAKDVAVKMLEDLRRRFAVLLQPNDLNFNPLPCAVCLLDPTCAIALLGNEHTQIRECAKKYILSEAKKSVQLDLPLASASTLSVEIAPEINGLTKWKFLAVQKLIIGTNGILSTPAVSCIIRKTKAIGGIILTASHNPGGKDGDFGIKYNISNGGPAPESVTNEIYKYTLSINSYKICYDLKDVQIDKVNEFQFDIDDHKFIVEVIDSVEDYVAMVKSIFDFDRLKDLLSSGEFKVIANGMNGVTGPYLKQILCKELNLPESSIINSVPKEDFGGLHPDPNMTYAADFVSLMKEGNYMFGGAFDGDGDRNMLLGQYGFFVNPSDSVAVIAANASCIPFFKEGLKGLARSMPTSAALDQVASALNIPIYEVPTGWKFFGNLMDSGKLSLCGEESFGTGSDHIREKDGIWAFLAWLSILATDKTKSVQTILENHWQTYGRNYFTRYDYESIDCASANLVINNLRKLIAEGELKEVNGHVVQVADDFRYVDPIDKSISEKQGIRIIFEDGSRIIYRLSGTGSEGATIRIYIESFVTDKSKLTEDPQVILKPLIESALQISNLSSITGRTTPTVIT
;
A
#
# COMPACT_ATOMS: atom_id res chain seq x y z
N MET A 1 34.84 -48.10 27.82
CA MET A 1 34.67 -48.12 26.34
C MET A 1 33.77 -49.23 25.82
N VAL A 2 33.74 -50.46 26.37
CA VAL A 2 32.89 -51.56 25.81
C VAL A 2 31.38 -51.44 26.14
N LYS A 3 30.98 -50.71 27.19
CA LYS A 3 29.54 -50.43 27.48
C LYS A 3 28.92 -49.33 26.60
N GLY A 4 29.72 -48.41 26.05
CA GLY A 4 29.23 -47.32 25.19
C GLY A 4 28.92 -47.78 23.76
N ILE A 5 29.70 -48.75 23.25
CA ILE A 5 29.54 -49.30 21.88
C ILE A 5 28.32 -50.24 21.79
N LYS A 6 27.91 -50.87 22.90
CA LYS A 6 26.68 -51.69 22.95
C LYS A 6 25.41 -50.83 22.99
N LEU A 7 25.44 -49.68 23.67
CA LEU A 7 24.31 -48.76 23.72
C LEU A 7 24.08 -48.04 22.38
N SER A 8 25.14 -47.67 21.66
CA SER A 8 25.02 -47.02 20.35
C SER A 8 24.51 -47.98 19.27
N ARG A 9 24.91 -49.26 19.29
CA ARG A 9 24.37 -50.28 18.38
C ARG A 9 22.89 -50.63 18.66
N MET A 10 22.46 -50.62 19.92
CA MET A 10 21.04 -50.84 20.24
C MET A 10 20.16 -49.65 19.86
N LYS A 11 20.70 -48.43 19.93
CA LYS A 11 20.00 -47.21 19.53
C LYS A 11 19.87 -47.09 18.00
N ALA A 12 20.94 -47.42 17.28
CA ALA A 12 20.94 -47.45 15.80
C ALA A 12 20.08 -48.60 15.22
N GLN A 13 19.95 -49.73 15.92
CA GLN A 13 19.03 -50.80 15.53
C GLN A 13 17.57 -50.39 15.78
N ALA A 14 17.26 -49.76 16.91
CA ALA A 14 15.91 -49.25 17.20
C ALA A 14 15.49 -48.13 16.23
N GLU A 15 16.43 -47.24 15.83
CA GLU A 15 16.17 -46.19 14.83
C GLU A 15 15.98 -46.77 13.41
N ARG A 16 16.66 -47.88 13.07
CA ARG A 16 16.41 -48.62 11.81
C ARG A 16 15.08 -49.38 11.82
N ASP A 17 14.72 -50.02 12.93
CA ASP A 17 13.48 -50.78 13.02
C ASP A 17 12.25 -49.84 12.96
N ILE A 18 12.37 -48.61 13.50
CA ILE A 18 11.35 -47.54 13.37
C ILE A 18 11.26 -47.00 11.93
N LEU A 19 12.39 -46.88 11.21
CA LEU A 19 12.38 -46.46 9.80
C LEU A 19 11.75 -47.53 8.89
N ILE A 20 11.97 -48.81 9.18
CA ILE A 20 11.35 -49.92 8.44
C ILE A 20 9.84 -50.01 8.71
N GLU A 21 9.38 -49.71 9.94
CA GLU A 21 7.94 -49.56 10.24
C GLU A 21 7.33 -48.38 9.46
N LEU A 22 8.02 -47.23 9.37
CA LEU A 22 7.56 -46.04 8.65
C LEU A 22 7.59 -46.19 7.11
N GLU A 23 8.52 -46.97 6.55
CA GLU A 23 8.57 -47.28 5.12
C GLU A 23 7.52 -48.34 4.71
N SER A 24 7.12 -49.21 5.64
CA SER A 24 6.10 -50.24 5.39
C SER A 24 4.66 -49.70 5.32
N GLU A 25 4.40 -48.47 5.79
CA GLU A 25 3.09 -47.82 5.74
C GLU A 25 2.86 -46.93 4.50
N VAL A 26 3.85 -46.82 3.59
CA VAL A 26 3.79 -45.90 2.43
C VAL A 26 3.60 -46.61 1.07
N ASN A 27 3.44 -47.93 1.02
CA ASN A 27 3.09 -48.62 -0.23
C ASN A 27 1.92 -49.60 -0.05
N GLU A 28 0.70 -49.12 -0.27
CA GLU A 28 -0.29 -49.79 -1.12
C GLU A 28 -1.44 -48.82 -1.45
N GLU A 29 -1.69 -48.67 -2.76
CA GLU A 29 -2.78 -47.95 -3.45
C GLU A 29 -2.47 -46.56 -4.07
N GLN A 30 -2.38 -46.63 -5.41
CA GLN A 30 -2.60 -45.58 -6.44
C GLN A 30 -1.37 -44.86 -7.03
N ILE A 31 -0.58 -45.62 -7.82
CA ILE A 31 -0.16 -45.15 -9.16
C ILE A 31 -0.52 -46.28 -10.14
N THR A 32 -1.68 -46.18 -10.77
CA THR A 32 -1.93 -46.73 -12.09
C THR A 32 -2.26 -45.57 -13.00
N ASP A 33 -1.71 -45.64 -14.21
CA ASP A 33 -1.91 -44.75 -15.36
C ASP A 33 -0.98 -43.52 -15.37
N LEU A 34 0.21 -43.73 -15.93
CA LEU A 34 0.55 -43.24 -17.28
C LEU A 34 1.95 -43.76 -17.63
N GLU A 35 1.99 -44.96 -18.22
CA GLU A 35 3.07 -45.34 -19.13
C GLU A 35 2.90 -44.51 -20.41
N ASP A 36 3.96 -43.80 -20.83
CA ASP A 36 4.50 -43.84 -22.19
C ASP A 36 5.61 -42.79 -22.37
N GLY A 37 6.80 -43.24 -22.79
CA GLY A 37 7.72 -42.39 -23.57
C GLY A 37 9.15 -42.25 -23.09
N GLU A 38 9.99 -43.19 -23.52
CA GLU A 38 11.42 -43.03 -23.86
C GLU A 38 12.50 -43.11 -22.76
N ASN A 39 13.11 -44.30 -22.72
CA ASN A 39 14.48 -44.55 -22.28
C ASN A 39 15.48 -43.69 -23.07
N MET A 40 16.24 -42.85 -22.39
CA MET A 40 17.64 -42.59 -22.76
C MET A 40 18.54 -42.70 -21.54
N THR A 41 19.43 -43.68 -21.63
CA THR A 41 20.55 -43.96 -20.76
C THR A 41 21.56 -42.81 -20.79
N ASN A 42 21.92 -42.26 -19.63
CA ASN A 42 23.25 -41.68 -19.41
C ASN A 42 23.70 -41.93 -17.97
N SER A 43 24.70 -42.78 -17.84
CA SER A 43 25.34 -43.21 -16.60
C SER A 43 26.26 -42.14 -16.00
N GLU A 44 25.89 -40.85 -16.10
CA GLU A 44 26.65 -39.72 -15.55
C GLU A 44 25.90 -39.00 -14.41
N GLU A 45 24.64 -39.35 -14.12
CA GLU A 45 23.88 -38.72 -13.02
C GLU A 45 24.07 -39.39 -11.64
N TRP A 46 24.71 -40.56 -11.58
CA TRP A 46 24.85 -41.31 -10.32
C TRP A 46 26.09 -40.95 -9.50
N GLU A 47 27.08 -40.26 -10.05
CA GLU A 47 28.20 -39.72 -9.25
C GLU A 47 27.81 -38.43 -8.48
N HIS A 48 26.72 -37.76 -8.87
CA HIS A 48 26.26 -36.54 -8.18
C HIS A 48 25.35 -36.80 -6.97
N VAL A 49 24.66 -37.95 -6.93
CA VAL A 49 23.81 -38.31 -5.77
C VAL A 49 24.68 -38.73 -4.59
N ASP A 50 25.76 -39.49 -4.83
CA ASP A 50 26.68 -39.89 -3.76
C ASP A 50 27.44 -38.69 -3.16
N LEU A 51 27.79 -37.68 -3.98
CA LEU A 51 28.38 -36.42 -3.48
C LEU A 51 27.41 -35.59 -2.63
N ILE A 52 26.12 -35.62 -2.92
CA ILE A 52 25.10 -34.93 -2.11
C ILE A 52 24.84 -35.69 -0.80
N VAL A 53 24.85 -37.03 -0.82
CA VAL A 53 24.72 -37.85 0.39
C VAL A 53 25.93 -37.69 1.31
N ASP A 54 27.16 -37.66 0.78
CA ASP A 54 28.38 -37.46 1.57
C ASP A 54 28.47 -36.05 2.19
N VAL A 55 27.92 -35.02 1.51
CA VAL A 55 27.83 -33.65 2.05
C VAL A 55 26.75 -33.56 3.14
N ILE A 56 25.65 -34.30 3.03
CA ILE A 56 24.58 -34.34 4.04
C ILE A 56 25.02 -35.13 5.29
N GLU A 57 25.83 -36.20 5.15
CA GLU A 57 26.35 -36.95 6.30
C GLU A 57 27.44 -36.20 7.09
N ASN A 58 28.18 -35.28 6.44
CA ASN A 58 29.26 -34.51 7.08
C ASN A 58 28.83 -33.13 7.61
N VAL A 59 27.60 -32.67 7.34
CA VAL A 59 27.03 -31.49 8.01
C VAL A 59 26.02 -31.99 9.03
N ALA A 60 26.27 -31.73 10.32
CA ALA A 60 25.36 -32.08 11.41
C ALA A 60 24.07 -31.24 11.36
N PHE A 61 23.21 -31.46 10.37
CA PHE A 61 21.88 -30.86 10.31
C PHE A 61 21.02 -31.49 11.40
N ARG A 62 20.79 -30.72 12.47
CA ARG A 62 19.71 -31.04 13.41
C ARG A 62 18.39 -30.75 12.70
N ARG A 63 17.72 -31.79 12.18
CA ARG A 63 16.35 -31.66 11.68
C ARG A 63 15.43 -31.20 12.82
N LEU A 64 14.81 -30.03 12.66
CA LEU A 64 13.66 -29.64 13.47
C LEU A 64 12.44 -30.38 12.94
N GLY A 65 11.59 -30.89 13.84
CA GLY A 65 10.30 -31.44 13.45
C GLY A 65 9.42 -30.35 12.81
N CYS A 66 8.56 -30.74 11.88
CA CYS A 66 7.65 -29.80 11.21
C CYS A 66 6.69 -29.16 12.24
N ILE A 67 6.85 -27.86 12.48
CA ILE A 67 6.07 -27.11 13.50
C ILE A 67 4.58 -27.11 13.15
N ALA A 68 4.24 -26.91 11.88
CA ALA A 68 2.85 -26.98 11.40
C ALA A 68 2.22 -28.35 11.67
N HIS A 69 2.99 -29.44 11.53
CA HIS A 69 2.52 -30.79 11.87
C HIS A 69 2.29 -30.95 13.39
N VAL A 70 3.15 -30.38 14.23
CA VAL A 70 2.97 -30.40 15.69
C VAL A 70 1.71 -29.64 16.09
N ILE A 71 1.44 -28.48 15.48
CA ILE A 71 0.21 -27.70 15.68
C ILE A 71 -1.03 -28.52 15.28
N GLN A 72 -0.98 -29.21 14.13
CA GLN A 72 -2.07 -30.10 13.71
C GLN A 72 -2.41 -31.16 14.77
N LEU A 73 -1.41 -31.72 15.46
CA LEU A 73 -1.64 -32.71 16.52
C LEU A 73 -2.35 -32.11 17.74
N VAL A 74 -2.12 -30.83 18.07
CA VAL A 74 -2.85 -30.11 19.14
C VAL A 74 -4.30 -29.87 18.72
N VAL A 75 -4.53 -29.45 17.47
CA VAL A 75 -5.87 -29.17 16.94
C VAL A 75 -6.74 -30.43 16.89
N LYS A 76 -6.15 -31.62 16.70
CA LYS A 76 -6.89 -32.90 16.74
C LYS A 76 -7.71 -33.07 18.02
N LEU A 77 -7.27 -32.52 19.16
CA LEU A 77 -8.02 -32.59 20.43
C LEU A 77 -9.38 -31.88 20.37
N ALA A 78 -9.50 -30.81 19.57
CA ALA A 78 -10.78 -30.15 19.33
C ALA A 78 -11.66 -30.97 18.35
N TYR A 79 -11.03 -31.54 17.32
CA TYR A 79 -11.69 -32.32 16.26
C TYR A 79 -12.28 -33.64 16.73
N ASP A 80 -11.48 -34.41 17.46
CA ASP A 80 -11.82 -35.77 17.90
C ASP A 80 -12.57 -35.77 19.24
N GLY A 81 -12.69 -34.60 19.87
CA GLY A 81 -13.37 -34.39 21.13
C GLY A 81 -14.80 -33.87 20.97
N LYS A 82 -15.10 -32.76 21.66
CA LYS A 82 -16.45 -32.20 21.84
C LYS A 82 -17.18 -31.91 20.52
N TYR A 83 -16.45 -31.57 19.45
CA TYR A 83 -17.04 -31.07 18.20
C TYR A 83 -17.26 -32.17 17.15
N HIS A 84 -16.75 -33.39 17.35
CA HIS A 84 -16.73 -34.45 16.33
C HIS A 84 -18.10 -34.73 15.71
N GLY A 85 -19.11 -35.00 16.53
CA GLY A 85 -20.47 -35.32 16.05
C GLY A 85 -21.14 -34.16 15.30
N LEU A 86 -20.86 -32.92 15.72
CA LEU A 86 -21.36 -31.72 15.07
C LEU A 86 -20.70 -31.51 13.69
N LEU A 87 -19.39 -31.73 13.59
CA LEU A 87 -18.66 -31.64 12.32
C LEU A 87 -19.16 -32.67 11.29
N LEU A 88 -19.46 -33.90 11.71
CA LEU A 88 -20.09 -34.91 10.84
C LEU A 88 -21.46 -34.46 10.32
N LYS A 89 -22.27 -33.82 11.17
CA LYS A 89 -23.56 -33.27 10.78
C LYS A 89 -23.42 -32.15 9.75
N VAL A 90 -22.48 -31.22 9.94
CA VAL A 90 -22.17 -30.15 8.97
C VAL A 90 -21.71 -30.73 7.64
N ARG A 91 -20.80 -31.70 7.63
CA ARG A 91 -20.37 -32.40 6.40
C ARG A 91 -21.55 -33.01 5.65
N GLY A 92 -22.47 -33.64 6.39
CA GLY A 92 -23.69 -34.19 5.83
C GLY A 92 -24.57 -33.13 5.15
N LEU A 93 -24.75 -31.97 5.78
CA LEU A 93 -25.53 -30.85 5.22
C LEU A 93 -24.85 -30.24 4.00
N VAL A 94 -23.54 -29.95 4.09
CA VAL A 94 -22.73 -29.47 2.95
C VAL A 94 -22.80 -30.45 1.78
N GLY A 95 -22.68 -31.76 2.04
CA GLY A 95 -22.76 -32.80 1.02
C GLY A 95 -24.13 -32.86 0.35
N LYS A 96 -25.23 -32.69 1.09
CA LYS A 96 -26.59 -32.63 0.54
C LYS A 96 -26.80 -31.40 -0.35
N VAL A 97 -26.34 -30.23 0.09
CA VAL A 97 -26.44 -28.98 -0.70
C VAL A 97 -25.60 -29.07 -1.97
N ARG A 98 -24.36 -29.58 -1.89
CA ARG A 98 -23.47 -29.71 -3.06
C ARG A 98 -24.00 -30.66 -4.13
N LYS A 99 -24.80 -31.66 -3.76
CA LYS A 99 -25.43 -32.61 -4.70
C LYS A 99 -26.63 -32.02 -5.46
N SER A 100 -27.06 -30.80 -5.11
CA SER A 100 -28.18 -30.12 -5.76
C SER A 100 -27.70 -28.83 -6.44
N SER A 101 -27.67 -28.84 -7.78
CA SER A 101 -27.34 -27.65 -8.59
C SER A 101 -28.28 -26.48 -8.29
N VAL A 102 -29.58 -26.77 -8.10
CA VAL A 102 -30.60 -25.78 -7.76
C VAL A 102 -30.34 -25.16 -6.38
N ALA A 103 -29.89 -25.94 -5.41
CA ALA A 103 -29.57 -25.42 -4.07
C ALA A 103 -28.33 -24.51 -4.10
N LEU A 104 -27.30 -24.90 -4.85
CA LEU A 104 -26.09 -24.10 -5.03
C LEU A 104 -26.38 -22.76 -5.70
N GLU A 105 -27.16 -22.77 -6.79
CA GLU A 105 -27.54 -21.56 -7.53
C GLU A 105 -28.34 -20.60 -6.64
N LYS A 106 -29.27 -21.11 -5.82
CA LYS A 106 -30.02 -20.30 -4.85
C LYS A 106 -29.12 -19.65 -3.79
N ILE A 107 -28.11 -20.35 -3.27
CA ILE A 107 -27.17 -19.78 -2.30
C ILE A 107 -26.33 -18.68 -2.97
N ILE A 108 -25.82 -18.93 -4.18
CA ILE A 108 -25.00 -17.97 -4.94
C ILE A 108 -25.81 -16.69 -5.23
N ASN A 109 -27.05 -16.82 -5.70
CA ASN A 109 -27.89 -15.66 -6.01
C ASN A 109 -28.25 -14.82 -4.77
N LYS A 110 -28.26 -15.42 -3.57
CA LYS A 110 -28.59 -14.71 -2.33
C LYS A 110 -27.40 -14.03 -1.66
N CYS A 111 -26.21 -14.62 -1.72
CA CYS A 111 -25.07 -14.14 -0.93
C CYS A 111 -23.74 -14.08 -1.69
N GLY A 112 -23.74 -14.38 -3.00
CA GLY A 112 -22.53 -14.38 -3.83
C GLY A 112 -21.50 -15.46 -3.46
N LYS A 113 -21.84 -16.38 -2.54
CA LYS A 113 -20.94 -17.41 -2.00
C LYS A 113 -21.53 -18.81 -2.19
N THR A 114 -20.69 -19.83 -1.99
CA THR A 114 -21.10 -21.25 -2.03
C THR A 114 -20.56 -22.02 -0.82
N VAL A 115 -21.07 -23.23 -0.59
CA VAL A 115 -20.58 -24.19 0.41
C VAL A 115 -19.26 -24.81 -0.01
N ILE A 116 -18.35 -25.01 0.95
CA ILE A 116 -17.05 -25.64 0.74
C ILE A 116 -17.08 -27.05 1.31
N SER A 117 -16.56 -28.05 0.59
CA SER A 117 -16.31 -29.39 1.12
C SER A 117 -14.94 -29.44 1.77
N ASP A 118 -14.81 -30.19 2.86
CA ASP A 118 -13.53 -30.39 3.52
C ASP A 118 -12.75 -31.61 3.01
N CYS A 119 -11.46 -31.63 3.29
CA CYS A 119 -10.59 -32.80 3.19
C CYS A 119 -10.38 -33.37 4.60
N SER A 120 -10.82 -34.61 4.82
CA SER A 120 -10.82 -35.24 6.17
C SER A 120 -9.43 -35.41 6.78
N THR A 121 -8.38 -35.41 5.96
CA THR A 121 -6.98 -35.53 6.40
C THR A 121 -6.32 -34.17 6.67
N ARG A 122 -6.97 -33.05 6.33
CA ARG A 122 -6.46 -31.67 6.51
C ARG A 122 -7.42 -30.85 7.37
N TRP A 123 -7.07 -30.69 8.65
CA TRP A 123 -7.93 -30.03 9.64
C TRP A 123 -8.34 -28.60 9.25
N ASN A 124 -7.43 -27.83 8.63
CA ASN A 124 -7.65 -26.46 8.19
C ASN A 124 -8.73 -26.37 7.09
N SER A 125 -8.82 -27.39 6.22
CA SER A 125 -9.90 -27.50 5.25
C SER A 125 -11.27 -27.63 5.91
N THR A 126 -11.36 -28.43 6.98
CA THR A 126 -12.59 -28.54 7.76
C THR A 126 -12.92 -27.26 8.52
N TYR A 127 -11.91 -26.54 9.04
CA TYR A 127 -12.10 -25.21 9.62
C TYR A 127 -12.72 -24.23 8.61
N PHE A 128 -12.17 -24.14 7.39
CA PHE A 128 -12.69 -23.27 6.34
C PHE A 128 -14.11 -23.65 5.89
N MET A 129 -14.42 -24.95 5.83
CA MET A 129 -15.79 -25.41 5.59
C MET A 129 -16.74 -24.87 6.66
N VAL A 130 -16.40 -25.01 7.95
CA VAL A 130 -17.26 -24.56 9.05
C VAL A 130 -17.39 -23.03 9.07
N ARG A 131 -16.28 -22.29 8.89
CA ARG A 131 -16.30 -20.83 8.81
C ARG A 131 -17.21 -20.36 7.68
N ARG A 132 -17.07 -20.95 6.48
CA ARG A 132 -17.96 -20.65 5.35
C ARG A 132 -19.41 -20.99 5.66
N PHE A 133 -19.66 -22.12 6.34
CA PHE A 133 -21.00 -22.55 6.71
C PHE A 133 -21.69 -21.56 7.68
N LEU A 134 -20.92 -20.94 8.59
CA LEU A 134 -21.39 -19.86 9.46
C LEU A 134 -21.64 -18.55 8.70
N GLU A 135 -20.73 -18.16 7.80
CA GLU A 135 -20.88 -16.93 6.98
C GLU A 135 -22.19 -16.92 6.20
N ILE A 136 -22.61 -18.10 5.70
CA ILE A 136 -23.84 -18.24 4.89
C ILE A 136 -25.04 -18.73 5.71
N LYS A 137 -24.99 -18.69 7.05
CA LYS A 137 -26.00 -19.25 7.97
C LYS A 137 -27.44 -18.88 7.57
N THR A 138 -27.71 -17.62 7.26
CA THR A 138 -29.05 -17.16 6.88
C THR A 138 -29.50 -17.83 5.58
N SER A 139 -28.69 -17.71 4.53
CA SER A 139 -29.00 -18.25 3.20
C SER A 139 -29.10 -19.78 3.19
N ILE A 140 -28.26 -20.48 3.96
CA ILE A 140 -28.28 -21.94 4.01
C ILE A 140 -29.48 -22.48 4.79
N ASN A 141 -29.91 -21.81 5.87
CA ASN A 141 -31.12 -22.22 6.60
C ASN A 141 -32.37 -22.12 5.73
N GLU A 142 -32.48 -21.06 4.92
CA GLU A 142 -33.60 -20.89 3.99
C GLU A 142 -33.60 -21.97 2.90
N VAL A 143 -32.42 -22.25 2.31
CA VAL A 143 -32.29 -23.28 1.27
C VAL A 143 -32.52 -24.68 1.81
N LEU A 144 -32.09 -24.97 3.05
CA LEU A 144 -32.40 -26.24 3.72
C LEU A 144 -33.91 -26.36 4.00
N GLY A 145 -34.56 -25.26 4.38
CA GLY A 145 -36.03 -25.20 4.52
C GLY A 145 -36.76 -25.50 3.21
N ASP A 146 -36.34 -24.89 2.10
CA ASP A 146 -36.88 -25.16 0.76
C ASP A 146 -36.74 -26.64 0.34
N LEU A 147 -35.69 -27.32 0.79
CA LEU A 147 -35.40 -28.72 0.50
C LEU A 147 -36.06 -29.69 1.51
N ASN A 148 -36.79 -29.17 2.50
CA ASN A 148 -37.37 -29.94 3.59
C ASN A 148 -36.31 -30.76 4.36
N ILE A 149 -35.12 -30.18 4.56
CA ILE A 149 -34.00 -30.77 5.31
C ILE A 149 -33.86 -30.01 6.62
N ASP A 150 -33.89 -30.75 7.74
CA ASP A 150 -33.65 -30.16 9.06
C ASP A 150 -32.25 -29.54 9.16
N SER A 151 -32.20 -28.29 9.62
CA SER A 151 -30.94 -27.59 9.87
C SER A 151 -30.39 -27.89 11.27
N LEU A 152 -29.30 -27.21 11.64
CA LEU A 152 -28.72 -27.26 12.97
C LEU A 152 -29.60 -26.52 13.99
N ALA A 153 -29.65 -27.05 15.21
CA ALA A 153 -30.27 -26.38 16.35
C ALA A 153 -29.49 -25.12 16.74
N ASN A 154 -30.14 -24.18 17.43
CA ASN A 154 -29.48 -22.94 17.86
C ASN A 154 -28.25 -23.20 18.76
N SER A 155 -28.30 -24.21 19.63
CA SER A 155 -27.16 -24.63 20.45
C SER A 155 -26.00 -25.16 19.60
N GLU A 156 -26.29 -25.89 18.52
CA GLU A 156 -25.29 -26.39 17.56
C GLU A 156 -24.64 -25.25 16.77
N TRP A 157 -25.40 -24.22 16.38
CA TRP A 157 -24.85 -23.02 15.75
C TRP A 157 -23.90 -22.25 16.68
N ILE A 158 -24.23 -22.13 17.97
CA ILE A 158 -23.34 -21.49 18.95
C ILE A 158 -22.07 -22.32 19.13
N MET A 159 -22.19 -23.65 19.19
CA MET A 159 -21.02 -24.54 19.25
C MET A 159 -20.13 -24.43 18.01
N LEU A 160 -20.68 -24.23 16.81
CA LEU A 160 -19.85 -23.97 15.61
C LEU A 160 -19.10 -22.65 15.69
N GLN A 161 -19.75 -21.59 16.18
CA GLN A 161 -19.09 -20.30 16.37
C GLN A 161 -17.93 -20.43 17.37
N ASP A 162 -18.16 -21.14 18.47
CA ASP A 162 -17.12 -21.43 19.46
C ASP A 162 -15.94 -22.20 18.87
N PHE A 163 -16.22 -23.16 17.99
CA PHE A 163 -15.20 -23.94 17.30
C PHE A 163 -14.35 -23.06 16.37
N VAL A 164 -14.97 -22.16 15.61
CA VAL A 164 -14.25 -21.22 14.74
C VAL A 164 -13.40 -20.27 15.57
N ASN A 165 -13.96 -19.66 16.62
CA ASN A 165 -13.21 -18.74 17.48
C ASN A 165 -12.02 -19.44 18.18
N LEU A 166 -12.17 -20.73 18.54
CA LEU A 166 -11.09 -21.51 19.15
C LEU A 166 -9.95 -21.79 18.16
N LEU A 167 -10.26 -22.10 16.90
CA LEU A 167 -9.28 -22.58 15.91
C LEU A 167 -8.81 -21.52 14.91
N GLU A 168 -9.41 -20.33 14.89
CA GLU A 168 -9.02 -19.26 13.97
C GLU A 168 -7.56 -18.84 14.15
N PRO A 169 -7.04 -18.58 15.37
CA PRO A 169 -5.62 -18.29 15.55
C PRO A 169 -4.72 -19.46 15.14
N PHE A 170 -5.15 -20.71 15.36
CA PHE A 170 -4.42 -21.89 14.89
C PHE A 170 -4.31 -21.94 13.37
N ALA A 171 -5.37 -21.53 12.65
CA ALA A 171 -5.37 -21.54 11.19
C ALA A 171 -4.40 -20.48 10.66
N ASN A 172 -4.47 -19.27 11.23
CA ASN A 172 -3.58 -18.16 10.87
C ASN A 172 -2.11 -18.50 11.12
N GLU A 173 -1.77 -19.04 12.30
CA GLU A 173 -0.39 -19.39 12.65
C GLU A 173 0.12 -20.59 11.84
N THR A 174 -0.75 -21.55 11.50
CA THR A 174 -0.39 -22.66 10.60
C THR A 174 -0.10 -22.15 9.19
N ASP A 175 -0.90 -21.21 8.67
CA ASP A 175 -0.69 -20.59 7.36
C ASP A 175 0.63 -19.85 7.29
N ILE A 176 1.00 -19.09 8.34
CA ILE A 176 2.32 -18.47 8.46
C ILE A 176 3.40 -19.56 8.35
N LEU A 177 3.35 -20.56 9.22
CA LEU A 177 4.39 -21.58 9.39
C LEU A 177 4.51 -22.61 8.26
N GLN A 178 3.58 -22.62 7.30
CA GLN A 178 3.61 -23.52 6.14
C GLN A 178 3.94 -22.80 4.81
N THR A 179 4.33 -21.52 4.85
CA THR A 179 4.76 -20.78 3.64
C THR A 179 6.17 -21.16 3.17
N ASP A 180 6.41 -21.03 1.86
CA ASP A 180 7.69 -21.37 1.22
C ASP A 180 8.81 -20.34 1.48
N VAL A 181 8.49 -19.21 2.09
CA VAL A 181 9.37 -18.04 2.30
C VAL A 181 9.67 -17.74 3.77
N LEU A 182 9.27 -18.63 4.68
CA LEU A 182 9.36 -18.36 6.11
C LEU A 182 10.79 -18.45 6.68
N SER A 183 11.12 -17.52 7.58
CA SER A 183 12.27 -17.60 8.48
C SER A 183 11.95 -18.33 9.78
N LEU A 184 12.91 -19.09 10.30
CA LEU A 184 12.80 -19.78 11.60
C LEU A 184 12.48 -18.82 12.78
N SER A 185 12.66 -17.51 12.61
CA SER A 185 12.36 -16.47 13.61
C SER A 185 10.89 -16.40 14.00
N SER A 186 9.96 -16.71 13.09
CA SER A 186 8.50 -16.59 13.36
C SER A 186 7.94 -17.72 14.24
N VAL A 187 8.69 -18.82 14.41
CA VAL A 187 8.22 -19.99 15.17
C VAL A 187 7.88 -19.65 16.62
N ILE A 188 8.73 -18.86 17.29
CA ILE A 188 8.55 -18.53 18.70
C ILE A 188 7.36 -17.59 18.93
N PRO A 189 7.23 -16.46 18.21
CA PRO A 189 6.03 -15.62 18.27
C PRO A 189 4.74 -16.40 18.03
N SER A 190 4.70 -17.27 17.01
CA SER A 190 3.52 -18.08 16.69
C SER A 190 3.10 -18.99 17.85
N ILE A 191 4.04 -19.65 18.51
CA ILE A 191 3.71 -20.53 19.65
C ILE A 191 3.18 -19.72 20.84
N LEU A 192 3.82 -18.59 21.16
CA LEU A 192 3.40 -17.73 22.28
C LEU A 192 2.02 -17.10 22.05
N ASN A 193 1.72 -16.70 20.81
CA ASN A 193 0.38 -16.24 20.43
C ASN A 193 -0.69 -17.31 20.67
N LEU A 194 -0.41 -18.56 20.31
CA LEU A 194 -1.33 -19.68 20.53
C LEU A 194 -1.49 -20.01 22.02
N GLU A 195 -0.42 -19.94 22.82
CA GLU A 195 -0.51 -20.11 24.28
C GLU A 195 -1.39 -19.03 24.90
N CYS A 196 -1.14 -17.76 24.56
CA CYS A 196 -1.92 -16.62 25.03
C CYS A 196 -3.40 -16.72 24.65
N HIS A 197 -3.69 -17.09 23.39
CA HIS A 197 -5.06 -17.31 22.91
C HIS A 197 -5.77 -18.39 23.74
N LEU A 198 -5.14 -19.55 23.95
CA LEU A 198 -5.76 -20.63 24.71
C LEU A 198 -5.92 -20.30 26.19
N GLU A 199 -5.01 -19.54 26.79
CA GLU A 199 -5.13 -19.04 28.16
C GLU A 199 -6.34 -18.13 28.31
N GLN A 200 -6.52 -17.18 27.39
CA GLN A 200 -7.65 -16.25 27.38
C GLN A 200 -8.97 -16.95 27.04
N PHE A 201 -8.94 -17.99 26.20
CA PHE A 201 -10.10 -18.80 25.87
C PHE A 201 -10.48 -19.76 27.02
N GLY A 202 -9.53 -20.08 27.89
CA GLY A 202 -9.56 -21.14 28.90
C GLY A 202 -10.46 -20.88 30.10
N ASP A 203 -10.91 -19.65 30.34
CA ASP A 203 -11.80 -19.32 31.46
C ASP A 203 -13.24 -19.86 31.30
N ALA A 204 -13.54 -20.59 30.21
CA ALA A 204 -14.91 -21.07 29.94
C ALA A 204 -15.10 -22.51 29.38
N LYS A 205 -14.07 -23.26 28.91
CA LYS A 205 -14.28 -24.55 28.19
C LYS A 205 -13.15 -25.59 28.31
N ASP A 206 -13.47 -26.81 28.75
CA ASP A 206 -12.55 -27.97 28.96
C ASP A 206 -11.63 -28.35 27.79
N VAL A 207 -12.01 -28.02 26.55
CA VAL A 207 -11.22 -28.38 25.34
C VAL A 207 -9.99 -27.48 25.18
N ALA A 208 -10.13 -26.18 25.44
CA ALA A 208 -9.02 -25.23 25.31
C ALA A 208 -7.92 -25.50 26.34
N VAL A 209 -8.30 -25.85 27.57
CA VAL A 209 -7.36 -26.25 28.63
C VAL A 209 -6.53 -27.46 28.20
N LYS A 210 -7.16 -28.50 27.66
CA LYS A 210 -6.45 -29.69 27.15
C LYS A 210 -5.53 -29.37 25.97
N MET A 211 -5.97 -28.48 25.07
CA MET A 211 -5.14 -28.01 23.97
C MET A 211 -3.92 -27.23 24.47
N LEU A 212 -4.07 -26.37 25.48
CA LEU A 212 -2.97 -25.61 26.08
C LEU A 212 -1.95 -26.53 26.74
N GLU A 213 -2.41 -27.51 27.52
CA GLU A 213 -1.56 -28.52 28.14
C GLU A 213 -0.76 -29.31 27.09
N ASP A 214 -1.42 -29.71 25.99
CA ASP A 214 -0.77 -30.46 24.90
C ASP A 214 0.20 -29.57 24.08
N LEU A 215 -0.16 -28.31 23.83
CA LEU A 215 0.69 -27.33 23.15
C LEU A 215 1.99 -27.09 23.92
N ARG A 216 1.88 -26.76 25.21
CA ARG A 216 3.02 -26.55 26.12
C ARG A 216 3.91 -27.79 26.19
N ARG A 217 3.30 -28.98 26.32
CA ARG A 217 4.04 -30.25 26.38
C ARG A 217 4.83 -30.51 25.10
N ARG A 218 4.25 -30.23 23.93
CA ARG A 218 4.91 -30.46 22.62
C ARG A 218 6.00 -29.44 22.32
N PHE A 219 5.81 -28.18 22.72
CA PHE A 219 6.76 -27.10 22.49
C PHE A 219 7.70 -26.82 23.65
N ALA A 220 7.67 -27.64 24.71
CA ALA A 220 8.64 -27.60 25.80
C ALA A 220 10.10 -27.67 25.29
N VAL A 221 10.34 -28.46 24.25
CA VAL A 221 11.63 -28.57 23.57
C VAL A 221 12.15 -27.23 22.99
N LEU A 222 11.29 -26.24 22.77
CA LEU A 222 11.65 -24.92 22.25
C LEU A 222 11.57 -23.80 23.30
N LEU A 223 10.67 -23.93 24.27
CA LEU A 223 10.34 -22.87 25.24
C LEU A 223 10.79 -23.16 26.68
N GLN A 224 11.20 -24.39 27.01
CA GLN A 224 11.56 -24.79 28.37
C GLN A 224 13.04 -25.20 28.47
N PRO A 225 13.93 -24.32 28.97
CA PRO A 225 15.36 -24.61 29.11
C PRO A 225 15.71 -25.84 29.96
N ASN A 226 14.79 -26.31 30.79
CA ASN A 226 14.96 -27.50 31.62
C ASN A 226 14.55 -28.81 30.91
N ASP A 227 14.00 -28.73 29.70
CA ASP A 227 13.69 -29.91 28.90
C ASP A 227 14.98 -30.60 28.43
N LEU A 228 15.02 -31.93 28.53
CA LEU A 228 16.21 -32.74 28.19
C LEU A 228 16.62 -32.58 26.71
N ASN A 229 15.68 -32.25 25.84
CA ASN A 229 15.91 -32.08 24.40
C ASN A 229 15.89 -30.60 23.97
N PHE A 230 15.91 -29.65 24.92
CA PHE A 230 15.76 -28.22 24.65
C PHE A 230 16.70 -27.73 23.53
N ASN A 231 16.13 -27.05 22.53
CA ASN A 231 16.85 -26.47 21.41
C ASN A 231 16.77 -24.93 21.44
N PRO A 232 17.89 -24.23 21.75
CA PRO A 232 17.90 -22.78 21.83
C PRO A 232 17.88 -22.09 20.46
N LEU A 233 18.04 -22.82 19.34
CA LEU A 233 18.19 -22.23 18.01
C LEU A 233 16.99 -21.37 17.58
N PRO A 234 15.72 -21.82 17.67
CA PRO A 234 14.59 -20.97 17.26
C PRO A 234 14.46 -19.70 18.11
N CYS A 235 14.75 -19.78 19.42
CA CYS A 235 14.81 -18.61 20.30
C CYS A 235 15.96 -17.66 19.95
N ALA A 236 17.12 -18.21 19.56
CA ALA A 236 18.25 -17.41 19.10
C ALA A 236 17.96 -16.69 17.78
N VAL A 237 17.35 -17.38 16.81
CA VAL A 237 16.95 -16.77 15.54
C VAL A 237 15.86 -15.72 15.74
N CYS A 238 14.88 -15.99 16.62
CA CYS A 238 13.88 -15.00 17.03
C CYS A 238 14.51 -13.74 17.63
N LEU A 239 15.53 -13.86 18.50
CA LEU A 239 16.24 -12.71 19.07
C LEU A 239 17.10 -11.94 18.06
N LEU A 240 17.58 -12.59 17.01
CA LEU A 240 18.39 -11.97 15.95
C LEU A 240 17.54 -11.26 14.90
N ASP A 241 16.25 -11.59 14.82
CA ASP A 241 15.28 -10.93 13.95
C ASP A 241 14.60 -9.77 14.69
N PRO A 242 14.87 -8.50 14.32
CA PRO A 242 14.30 -7.34 15.02
C PRO A 242 12.77 -7.28 14.99
N THR A 243 12.12 -7.93 14.01
CA THR A 243 10.65 -7.96 13.89
C THR A 243 10.00 -8.92 14.88
N CYS A 244 10.72 -9.97 15.28
CA CYS A 244 10.23 -11.04 16.17
C CYS A 244 10.80 -10.95 17.59
N ALA A 245 11.97 -10.32 17.77
CA ALA A 245 12.70 -10.32 19.03
C ALA A 245 11.87 -9.82 20.21
N ILE A 246 10.91 -8.92 19.98
CA ILE A 246 10.00 -8.38 20.99
C ILE A 246 9.27 -9.48 21.78
N ALA A 247 8.96 -10.62 21.14
CA ALA A 247 8.30 -11.76 21.77
C ALA A 247 9.11 -12.37 22.93
N LEU A 248 10.43 -12.13 22.99
CA LEU A 248 11.33 -12.66 24.01
C LEU A 248 11.94 -11.59 24.93
N LEU A 249 11.55 -10.32 24.77
CA LEU A 249 12.04 -9.22 25.59
C LEU A 249 11.30 -9.07 26.92
N GLY A 250 10.11 -9.69 27.06
CA GLY A 250 9.36 -9.78 28.31
C GLY A 250 10.16 -10.41 29.46
N ASN A 251 9.76 -10.10 30.70
CA ASN A 251 10.45 -10.56 31.91
C ASN A 251 10.27 -12.07 32.13
N GLU A 252 9.12 -12.60 31.74
CA GLU A 252 8.70 -14.00 31.78
C GLU A 252 9.60 -14.94 30.95
N HIS A 253 10.29 -14.42 29.94
CA HIS A 253 11.16 -15.22 29.05
C HIS A 253 12.66 -15.10 29.36
N THR A 254 13.03 -14.51 30.51
CA THR A 254 14.44 -14.24 30.88
C THR A 254 15.34 -15.47 30.80
N GLN A 255 14.89 -16.63 31.30
CA GLN A 255 15.71 -17.85 31.28
C GLN A 255 15.99 -18.35 29.86
N ILE A 256 14.97 -18.34 29.00
CA ILE A 256 15.07 -18.83 27.62
C ILE A 256 15.92 -17.86 26.79
N ARG A 257 15.76 -16.55 27.01
CA ARG A 257 16.56 -15.48 26.41
C ARG A 257 18.05 -15.63 26.74
N GLU A 258 18.40 -15.94 27.98
CA GLU A 258 19.79 -16.16 28.37
C GLU A 258 20.39 -17.41 27.72
N CYS A 259 19.62 -18.50 27.57
CA CYS A 259 20.06 -19.67 26.80
C CYS A 259 20.27 -19.34 25.32
N ALA A 260 19.36 -18.58 24.70
CA ALA A 260 19.47 -18.14 23.33
C ALA A 260 20.69 -17.23 23.10
N LYS A 261 20.95 -16.26 23.99
CA LYS A 261 22.17 -15.43 23.95
C LYS A 261 23.44 -16.26 24.04
N LYS A 262 23.49 -17.22 24.97
CA LYS A 262 24.63 -18.14 25.10
C LYS A 262 24.86 -18.95 23.83
N TYR A 263 23.77 -19.41 23.20
CA TYR A 263 23.84 -20.12 21.93
C TYR A 263 24.40 -19.23 20.80
N ILE A 264 23.88 -18.01 20.62
CA ILE A 264 24.38 -17.03 19.64
C ILE A 264 25.88 -16.79 19.84
N LEU A 265 26.30 -16.50 21.07
CA LEU A 265 27.71 -16.27 21.39
C LEU A 265 28.59 -17.50 21.12
N SER A 266 28.05 -18.71 21.31
CA SER A 266 28.78 -19.95 21.02
C SER A 266 28.94 -20.20 19.51
N GLU A 267 27.90 -19.93 18.71
CA GLU A 267 27.96 -20.07 17.24
C GLU A 267 28.82 -18.97 16.60
N ALA A 268 28.72 -17.73 17.09
CA ALA A 268 29.58 -16.63 16.68
C ALA A 268 31.06 -16.99 16.90
N LYS A 269 31.41 -17.57 18.06
CA LYS A 269 32.79 -18.01 18.34
C LYS A 269 33.30 -19.11 17.41
N LYS A 270 32.42 -19.99 16.92
CA LYS A 270 32.79 -21.03 15.93
C LYS A 270 33.07 -20.43 14.55
N SER A 271 32.43 -19.32 14.20
CA SER A 271 32.59 -18.65 12.91
C SER A 271 33.81 -17.71 12.83
N VAL A 272 34.47 -17.39 13.94
CA VAL A 272 35.73 -16.59 13.99
C VAL A 272 36.99 -17.42 13.67
N GLN A 273 36.85 -18.64 13.13
CA GLN A 273 37.99 -19.39 12.56
C GLN A 273 38.32 -19.01 11.10
N LEU A 274 37.90 -17.82 10.66
CA LEU A 274 38.40 -17.16 9.45
C LEU A 274 39.48 -16.15 9.85
N ASP A 275 40.70 -16.37 9.35
CA ASP A 275 41.85 -15.46 9.46
C ASP A 275 41.51 -14.09 8.84
N LEU A 276 40.88 -13.23 9.63
CA LEU A 276 40.96 -11.79 9.47
C LEU A 276 42.13 -11.30 10.35
N PRO A 277 43.03 -10.45 9.83
CA PRO A 277 44.24 -10.06 10.55
C PRO A 277 43.88 -9.42 11.89
N LEU A 278 44.26 -10.11 12.97
CA LEU A 278 44.27 -9.63 14.34
C LEU A 278 45.18 -8.40 14.43
N ALA A 279 44.62 -7.21 14.25
CA ALA A 279 45.17 -6.03 14.89
C ALA A 279 44.98 -6.21 16.39
N SER A 280 46.10 -6.52 17.05
CA SER A 280 46.32 -6.75 18.47
C SER A 280 45.24 -6.19 19.40
N ALA A 281 44.59 -7.10 20.12
CA ALA A 281 43.91 -6.81 21.38
C ALA A 281 44.92 -6.14 22.33
N SER A 282 44.84 -4.82 22.41
CA SER A 282 45.28 -4.07 23.58
C SER A 282 44.02 -3.67 24.35
N THR A 283 44.04 -3.97 25.63
CA THR A 283 43.09 -3.57 26.67
C THR A 283 42.51 -2.18 26.41
N LEU A 284 41.25 -2.13 25.96
CA LEU A 284 40.40 -0.94 26.14
C LEU A 284 40.05 -0.87 27.63
N SER A 285 40.96 -0.29 28.40
CA SER A 285 40.61 0.39 29.64
C SER A 285 39.59 1.46 29.29
N VAL A 286 38.41 1.40 29.92
CA VAL A 286 37.42 2.47 29.88
C VAL A 286 38.04 3.69 30.57
N GLU A 287 38.60 4.60 29.77
CA GLU A 287 38.78 5.97 30.22
C GLU A 287 37.42 6.64 30.23
N ILE A 288 36.93 6.92 31.43
CA ILE A 288 35.87 7.89 31.66
C ILE A 288 36.42 9.22 31.14
N ALA A 289 35.86 9.70 30.02
CA ALA A 289 36.20 11.01 29.51
C ALA A 289 35.93 12.08 30.60
N PRO A 290 36.82 13.08 30.77
CA PRO A 290 36.61 14.14 31.75
C PRO A 290 35.37 14.94 31.40
N GLU A 291 34.68 15.43 32.43
CA GLU A 291 33.64 16.45 32.31
C GLU A 291 34.08 17.57 31.35
N ILE A 292 33.50 17.59 30.16
CA ILE A 292 33.53 18.77 29.30
C ILE A 292 32.33 19.60 29.70
N ASN A 293 32.65 20.67 30.41
CA ASN A 293 31.74 21.74 30.83
C ASN A 293 30.81 22.20 29.69
N GLY A 294 29.51 21.99 29.92
CA GLY A 294 28.39 22.88 29.54
C GLY A 294 28.28 23.35 28.09
N LEU A 295 27.39 22.70 27.32
CA LEU A 295 26.61 23.14 26.13
C LEU A 295 26.38 21.86 25.28
N THR A 296 25.23 21.20 25.17
CA THR A 296 23.82 21.61 25.24
C THR A 296 22.98 20.33 25.45
N LYS A 297 22.05 20.36 26.42
CA LYS A 297 20.99 19.36 26.62
C LYS A 297 20.33 18.93 25.30
N TRP A 298 20.39 17.63 24.99
CA TRP A 298 19.30 16.79 24.48
C TRP A 298 18.29 17.40 23.48
N LYS A 299 18.75 17.98 22.37
CA LYS A 299 17.84 18.57 21.36
C LYS A 299 17.28 17.60 20.31
N PHE A 300 17.70 16.34 20.29
CA PHE A 300 17.20 15.34 19.34
C PHE A 300 16.65 14.14 20.12
N LEU A 301 15.36 14.20 20.50
CA LEU A 301 14.41 13.07 20.61
C LEU A 301 13.13 13.36 21.42
N ALA A 302 12.99 14.51 22.09
CA ALA A 302 11.73 14.85 22.76
C ALA A 302 10.82 15.63 21.80
N VAL A 303 10.10 14.93 20.91
CA VAL A 303 8.87 15.52 20.33
C VAL A 303 7.98 15.84 21.52
N GLN A 304 7.75 17.11 21.81
CA GLN A 304 7.01 17.53 23.00
C GLN A 304 5.50 17.35 22.84
N LYS A 305 5.01 17.49 21.60
CA LYS A 305 3.58 17.47 21.29
C LYS A 305 3.34 16.78 19.96
N LEU A 306 2.38 15.86 19.93
CA LEU A 306 1.78 15.30 18.73
C LEU A 306 0.35 15.82 18.60
N ILE A 307 -0.03 16.15 17.36
CA ILE A 307 -1.39 16.49 16.98
C ILE A 307 -1.88 15.38 16.05
N ILE A 308 -2.96 14.72 16.41
CA ILE A 308 -3.50 13.56 15.69
C ILE A 308 -4.97 13.83 15.37
N GLY A 309 -5.43 13.50 14.17
CA GLY A 309 -6.85 13.56 13.86
C GLY A 309 -7.64 12.47 14.58
N THR A 310 -8.93 12.71 14.79
CA THR A 310 -9.81 11.71 15.40
C THR A 310 -9.80 10.42 14.56
N ASN A 311 -9.70 9.26 15.22
CA ASN A 311 -9.49 7.93 14.62
C ASN A 311 -8.21 7.80 13.76
N GLY A 312 -7.25 8.71 13.91
CA GLY A 312 -6.05 8.74 13.07
C GLY A 312 -6.29 9.27 11.65
N ILE A 313 -7.48 9.83 11.38
CA ILE A 313 -7.88 10.30 10.06
C ILE A 313 -7.48 11.76 9.88
N LEU A 314 -6.54 12.02 8.97
CA LEU A 314 -6.24 13.35 8.42
C LEU A 314 -5.88 13.21 6.94
N SER A 315 -6.50 14.01 6.08
CA SER A 315 -6.08 14.09 4.67
C SER A 315 -4.72 14.76 4.55
N THR A 316 -3.98 14.46 3.48
CA THR A 316 -2.70 15.11 3.20
C THR A 316 -2.82 16.65 3.13
N PRO A 317 -3.87 17.22 2.48
CA PRO A 317 -4.13 18.66 2.55
C PRO A 317 -4.38 19.19 3.97
N ALA A 318 -5.14 18.44 4.79
CA ALA A 318 -5.43 18.83 6.17
C ALA A 318 -4.16 18.83 7.04
N VAL A 319 -3.28 17.83 6.89
CA VAL A 319 -1.98 17.81 7.57
C VAL A 319 -1.16 19.05 7.20
N SER A 320 -1.07 19.40 5.92
CA SER A 320 -0.37 20.61 5.46
C SER A 320 -0.95 21.88 6.08
N CYS A 321 -2.28 22.00 6.12
CA CYS A 321 -3.00 23.09 6.77
C CYS A 321 -2.65 23.20 8.28
N ILE A 322 -2.72 22.08 9.01
CA ILE A 322 -2.48 22.03 10.45
C ILE A 322 -1.03 22.37 10.78
N ILE A 323 -0.05 21.82 10.03
CA ILE A 323 1.38 22.15 10.23
C ILE A 323 1.59 23.66 10.12
N ARG A 324 1.01 24.29 9.09
CA ARG A 324 1.15 25.72 8.83
C ARG A 324 0.45 26.57 9.89
N LYS A 325 -0.77 26.18 10.28
CA LYS A 325 -1.58 26.87 11.30
C LYS A 325 -0.87 26.85 12.66
N THR A 326 -0.36 25.69 13.05
CA THR A 326 0.24 25.46 14.38
C THR A 326 1.74 25.74 14.44
N LYS A 327 2.38 25.98 13.28
CA LYS A 327 3.83 26.12 13.12
C LYS A 327 4.58 24.88 13.63
N ALA A 328 4.03 23.69 13.38
CA ALA A 328 4.66 22.43 13.71
C ALA A 328 5.99 22.27 12.94
N ILE A 329 6.91 21.48 13.49
CA ILE A 329 8.21 21.21 12.83
C ILE A 329 8.08 20.35 11.57
N GLY A 330 6.94 19.66 11.41
CA GLY A 330 6.64 18.74 10.32
C GLY A 330 5.45 17.86 10.68
N GLY A 331 5.20 16.84 9.86
CA GLY A 331 4.16 15.84 10.08
C GLY A 331 4.49 14.52 9.41
N ILE A 332 4.02 13.43 9.99
CA ILE A 332 4.11 12.08 9.42
C ILE A 332 2.71 11.72 8.93
N ILE A 333 2.61 11.30 7.67
CA ILE A 333 1.35 10.95 7.03
C ILE A 333 1.41 9.47 6.65
N LEU A 334 0.52 8.68 7.23
CA LEU A 334 0.42 7.25 6.97
C LEU A 334 -0.50 7.04 5.77
N THR A 335 0.10 6.96 4.58
CA THR A 335 -0.64 6.83 3.33
C THR A 335 0.26 6.36 2.18
N ALA A 336 -0.29 5.48 1.34
CA ALA A 336 0.25 5.12 0.03
C ALA A 336 -0.44 5.88 -1.12
N SER A 337 -1.16 6.97 -0.82
CA SER A 337 -1.89 7.81 -1.78
C SER A 337 -2.90 7.00 -2.60
N HIS A 338 -2.66 6.91 -3.90
CA HIS A 338 -3.53 6.20 -4.85
C HIS A 338 -3.42 4.66 -4.81
N ASN A 339 -2.39 4.10 -4.16
CA ASN A 339 -2.16 2.66 -4.11
C ASN A 339 -3.24 1.93 -3.28
N PRO A 340 -3.52 0.64 -3.58
CA PRO A 340 -4.51 -0.14 -2.84
C PRO A 340 -4.07 -0.40 -1.39
N GLY A 341 -5.04 -0.57 -0.49
CA GLY A 341 -4.83 -0.82 0.94
C GLY A 341 -5.27 -2.23 1.36
N GLY A 342 -5.33 -2.46 2.67
CA GLY A 342 -5.66 -3.75 3.27
C GLY A 342 -4.44 -4.62 3.59
N LYS A 343 -4.69 -5.83 4.11
CA LYS A 343 -3.64 -6.74 4.61
C LYS A 343 -2.60 -7.10 3.55
N ASP A 344 -3.05 -7.29 2.31
CA ASP A 344 -2.21 -7.66 1.17
C ASP A 344 -1.92 -6.46 0.24
N GLY A 345 -2.26 -5.24 0.69
CA GLY A 345 -2.06 -4.00 -0.06
C GLY A 345 -0.79 -3.25 0.33
N ASP A 346 -0.66 -2.03 -0.18
CA ASP A 346 0.49 -1.16 0.05
C ASP A 346 0.35 -0.33 1.33
N PHE A 347 1.48 0.06 1.91
CA PHE A 347 1.55 1.03 3.01
C PHE A 347 2.67 2.03 2.76
N GLY A 348 2.43 3.30 3.11
CA GLY A 348 3.37 4.39 2.88
C GLY A 348 3.51 5.28 4.10
N ILE A 349 4.72 5.81 4.30
CA ILE A 349 5.02 6.79 5.33
C ILE A 349 5.59 8.02 4.62
N LYS A 350 4.78 9.06 4.49
CA LYS A 350 5.23 10.37 3.98
C LYS A 350 5.69 11.24 5.15
N TYR A 351 6.70 12.06 4.92
CA TYR A 351 7.17 13.06 5.88
C TYR A 351 7.12 14.45 5.27
N ASN A 352 6.37 15.33 5.93
CA ASN A 352 6.28 16.75 5.59
C ASN A 352 7.08 17.58 6.59
N ILE A 353 7.70 18.65 6.12
CA ILE A 353 8.51 19.57 6.94
C ILE A 353 7.69 20.76 7.43
N SER A 354 8.31 21.66 8.20
CA SER A 354 7.65 22.80 8.86
C SER A 354 6.87 23.77 7.98
N ASN A 355 7.14 23.85 6.68
CA ASN A 355 6.34 24.69 5.77
C ASN A 355 4.99 24.04 5.41
N GLY A 356 4.78 22.78 5.78
CA GLY A 356 3.61 21.95 5.51
C GLY A 356 3.74 21.04 4.29
N GLY A 357 4.83 21.09 3.53
CA GLY A 357 5.00 20.34 2.28
C GLY A 357 5.94 19.15 2.41
N PRO A 358 6.06 18.32 1.34
CA PRO A 358 6.92 17.15 1.33
C PRO A 358 8.37 17.49 1.65
N ALA A 359 9.07 16.58 2.33
CA ALA A 359 10.49 16.72 2.58
C ALA A 359 11.29 16.85 1.26
N PRO A 360 12.18 17.87 1.14
CA PRO A 360 13.05 18.02 -0.02
C PRO A 360 14.12 16.92 -0.05
N GLU A 361 14.81 16.78 -1.19
CA GLU A 361 15.83 15.72 -1.38
C GLU A 361 16.95 15.77 -0.35
N SER A 362 17.35 16.97 0.09
CA SER A 362 18.33 17.12 1.16
C SER A 362 17.91 16.42 2.45
N VAL A 363 16.62 16.49 2.81
CA VAL A 363 16.09 15.83 4.00
C VAL A 363 15.91 14.33 3.77
N THR A 364 15.33 13.91 2.64
CA THR A 364 15.11 12.48 2.37
C THR A 364 16.42 11.71 2.21
N ASN A 365 17.44 12.31 1.60
CA ASN A 365 18.77 11.70 1.46
C ASN A 365 19.46 11.55 2.81
N GLU A 366 19.33 12.52 3.72
CA GLU A 366 19.85 12.38 5.08
C GLU A 366 19.09 11.29 5.85
N ILE A 367 17.75 11.25 5.78
CA ILE A 367 16.96 10.15 6.37
C ILE A 367 17.46 8.80 5.86
N TYR A 368 17.64 8.64 4.54
CA TYR A 368 18.14 7.40 3.94
C TYR A 368 19.56 7.03 4.41
N LYS A 369 20.50 7.98 4.49
CA LYS A 369 21.84 7.72 5.05
C LYS A 369 21.76 7.25 6.51
N TYR A 370 20.87 7.84 7.30
CA TYR A 370 20.64 7.40 8.67
C TYR A 370 20.04 6.00 8.74
N THR A 371 19.12 5.63 7.86
CA THR A 371 18.54 4.26 7.87
C THR A 371 19.56 3.18 7.56
N LEU A 372 20.61 3.48 6.77
CA LEU A 372 21.70 2.55 6.47
C LEU A 372 22.69 2.34 7.63
N SER A 373 22.67 3.21 8.64
CA SER A 373 23.66 3.24 9.73
C SER A 373 23.06 3.21 11.13
N ILE A 374 21.73 3.08 11.24
CA ILE A 374 21.03 3.04 12.51
C ILE A 374 21.29 1.71 13.24
N ASN A 375 21.83 1.77 14.45
CA ASN A 375 22.13 0.58 15.27
C ASN A 375 21.21 0.42 16.49
N SER A 376 20.44 1.46 16.83
CA SER A 376 19.51 1.46 17.96
C SER A 376 18.46 2.56 17.78
N TYR A 377 17.26 2.36 18.34
CA TYR A 377 16.22 3.37 18.46
C TYR A 377 15.72 3.45 19.91
N LYS A 378 14.99 4.52 20.26
CA LYS A 378 14.38 4.69 21.58
C LYS A 378 12.87 4.57 21.47
N ILE A 379 12.26 3.93 22.46
CA ILE A 379 10.82 3.72 22.56
C ILE A 379 10.41 3.72 24.04
N CYS A 380 9.22 4.25 24.34
CA CYS A 380 8.65 4.27 25.69
C CYS A 380 7.57 3.19 25.79
N TYR A 381 7.94 1.99 26.24
CA TYR A 381 7.01 0.85 26.34
C TYR A 381 5.90 1.04 27.38
N ASP A 382 6.13 1.88 28.40
CA ASP A 382 5.15 2.14 29.47
C ASP A 382 4.14 3.25 29.09
N LEU A 383 4.24 3.81 27.87
CA LEU A 383 3.29 4.80 27.41
C LEU A 383 1.93 4.11 27.18
N LYS A 384 0.91 4.51 27.95
CA LYS A 384 -0.45 3.98 27.80
C LYS A 384 -1.03 4.38 26.46
N ASP A 385 -1.81 3.47 25.87
CA ASP A 385 -2.54 3.75 24.64
C ASP A 385 -3.45 4.97 24.79
N VAL A 386 -3.44 5.82 23.76
CA VAL A 386 -4.27 7.01 23.67
C VAL A 386 -5.58 6.64 22.98
N GLN A 387 -6.70 6.98 23.61
CA GLN A 387 -8.01 6.92 22.96
C GLN A 387 -8.13 8.06 21.95
N ILE A 388 -7.98 7.74 20.67
CA ILE A 388 -8.01 8.71 19.57
C ILE A 388 -9.40 8.86 18.93
N ASP A 389 -10.45 8.22 19.47
CA ASP A 389 -11.81 8.24 18.92
C ASP A 389 -12.58 9.53 19.21
N LYS A 390 -12.03 10.43 20.05
CA LYS A 390 -12.63 11.71 20.43
C LYS A 390 -11.59 12.80 20.58
N VAL A 391 -12.01 14.04 20.35
CA VAL A 391 -11.22 15.25 20.63
C VAL A 391 -10.88 15.30 22.11
N ASN A 392 -9.58 15.32 22.42
CA ASN A 392 -9.08 15.35 23.79
C ASN A 392 -7.58 15.70 23.83
N GLU A 393 -7.06 16.07 25.00
CA GLU A 393 -5.63 16.22 25.24
C GLU A 393 -5.16 15.23 26.31
N PHE A 394 -4.05 14.56 26.04
CA PHE A 394 -3.40 13.63 26.94
C PHE A 394 -2.00 14.13 27.26
N GLN A 395 -1.62 14.08 28.54
CA GLN A 395 -0.30 14.48 29.00
C GLN A 395 0.39 13.29 29.67
N PHE A 396 1.65 13.07 29.31
CA PHE A 396 2.49 12.00 29.83
C PHE A 396 3.78 12.63 30.38
N ASP A 397 4.19 12.19 31.56
CA ASP A 397 5.50 12.51 32.10
C ASP A 397 6.47 11.40 31.66
N ILE A 398 7.42 11.73 30.78
CA ILE A 398 8.45 10.82 30.26
C ILE A 398 9.82 11.34 30.73
N ASP A 399 10.47 10.60 31.62
CA ASP A 399 11.67 11.05 32.34
C ASP A 399 11.46 12.46 32.95
N ASP A 400 12.26 13.45 32.54
CA ASP A 400 12.19 14.85 33.00
C ASP A 400 11.35 15.76 32.07
N HIS A 401 10.56 15.18 31.16
CA HIS A 401 9.85 15.93 30.12
C HIS A 401 8.35 15.62 30.08
N LYS A 402 7.56 16.65 29.75
CA LYS A 402 6.13 16.48 29.42
C LYS A 402 5.97 16.20 27.93
N PHE A 403 5.29 15.10 27.63
CA PHE A 403 4.83 14.74 26.29
C PHE A 403 3.32 14.90 26.18
N ILE A 404 2.85 15.54 25.11
CA ILE A 404 1.43 15.87 24.91
C ILE A 404 0.94 15.19 23.64
N VAL A 405 -0.22 14.55 23.71
CA VAL A 405 -0.96 14.09 22.53
C VAL A 405 -2.28 14.84 22.49
N GLU A 406 -2.47 15.68 21.48
CA GLU A 406 -3.71 16.41 21.22
C GLU A 406 -4.45 15.73 20.07
N VAL A 407 -5.61 15.16 20.38
CA VAL A 407 -6.53 14.61 19.39
C VAL A 407 -7.49 15.71 18.98
N ILE A 408 -7.51 16.04 17.69
CA ILE A 408 -8.33 17.12 17.11
C ILE A 408 -9.41 16.57 16.19
N ASP A 409 -10.41 17.39 15.88
CA ASP A 409 -11.37 17.07 14.82
C ASP A 409 -10.64 17.01 13.47
N SER A 410 -10.91 15.98 12.69
CA SER A 410 -10.21 15.72 11.43
C SER A 410 -10.47 16.77 10.35
N VAL A 411 -11.61 17.47 10.40
CA VAL A 411 -12.11 18.30 9.30
C VAL A 411 -12.16 19.79 9.64
N GLU A 412 -12.33 20.17 10.90
CA GLU A 412 -12.62 21.55 11.33
C GLU A 412 -11.64 22.59 10.77
N ASP A 413 -10.33 22.38 10.97
CA ASP A 413 -9.29 23.33 10.56
C ASP A 413 -9.18 23.48 9.05
N TYR A 414 -9.30 22.36 8.34
CA TYR A 414 -9.30 22.35 6.88
C TYR A 414 -10.53 23.07 6.32
N VAL A 415 -11.73 22.79 6.85
CA VAL A 415 -12.98 23.42 6.41
C VAL A 415 -12.97 24.93 6.70
N ALA A 416 -12.44 25.35 7.85
CA ALA A 416 -12.26 26.76 8.18
C ALA A 416 -11.35 27.46 7.15
N MET A 417 -10.22 26.82 6.78
CA MET A 417 -9.32 27.34 5.75
C MET A 417 -10.03 27.47 4.41
N VAL A 418 -10.69 26.41 3.92
CA VAL A 418 -11.37 26.40 2.62
C VAL A 418 -12.50 27.43 2.56
N LYS A 419 -13.27 27.63 3.64
CA LYS A 419 -14.29 28.68 3.73
C LYS A 419 -13.73 30.10 3.67
N SER A 420 -12.45 30.30 4.01
CA SER A 420 -11.78 31.60 3.85
C SER A 420 -11.30 31.85 2.42
N ILE A 421 -11.19 30.81 1.59
CA ILE A 421 -10.68 30.86 0.21
C ILE A 421 -11.80 31.11 -0.79
N PHE A 422 -12.95 30.45 -0.60
CA PHE A 422 -14.07 30.44 -1.54
C PHE A 422 -15.31 31.18 -1.01
N ASP A 423 -16.16 31.63 -1.93
CA ASP A 423 -17.45 32.25 -1.61
C ASP A 423 -18.54 31.18 -1.44
N PHE A 424 -18.70 30.68 -0.22
CA PHE A 424 -19.65 29.61 0.08
C PHE A 424 -21.11 30.03 -0.10
N ASP A 425 -21.43 31.33 -0.01
CA ASP A 425 -22.80 31.80 -0.25
C ASP A 425 -23.14 31.73 -1.73
N ARG A 426 -22.19 32.09 -2.60
CA ARG A 426 -22.33 31.90 -4.05
C ARG A 426 -22.41 30.42 -4.44
N LEU A 427 -21.61 29.56 -3.81
CA LEU A 427 -21.68 28.12 -4.05
C LEU A 427 -23.04 27.55 -3.63
N LYS A 428 -23.58 27.96 -2.48
CA LYS A 428 -24.94 27.60 -2.06
C LYS A 428 -25.98 28.06 -3.07
N ASP A 429 -25.89 29.29 -3.57
CA ASP A 429 -26.83 29.83 -4.55
C ASP A 429 -26.80 29.08 -5.90
N LEU A 430 -25.64 28.57 -6.34
CA LEU A 430 -25.56 27.68 -7.49
C LEU A 430 -26.34 26.37 -7.25
N LEU A 431 -26.25 25.83 -6.04
CA LEU A 431 -26.71 24.48 -5.69
C LEU A 431 -28.14 24.44 -5.14
N SER A 432 -28.66 25.55 -4.63
CA SER A 432 -29.89 25.59 -3.82
C SER A 432 -31.18 25.25 -4.58
N SER A 433 -31.22 25.44 -5.90
CA SER A 433 -32.42 25.09 -6.69
C SER A 433 -32.59 23.58 -6.88
N GLY A 434 -31.53 22.79 -6.69
CA GLY A 434 -31.50 21.36 -6.99
C GLY A 434 -31.45 21.03 -8.49
N GLU A 435 -31.44 22.04 -9.37
CA GLU A 435 -31.29 21.86 -10.82
C GLU A 435 -29.83 21.57 -11.19
N PHE A 436 -28.88 22.27 -10.55
CA PHE A 436 -27.45 22.02 -10.71
C PHE A 436 -26.99 20.91 -9.75
N LYS A 437 -27.15 19.66 -10.17
CA LYS A 437 -26.78 18.50 -9.35
C LYS A 437 -25.29 18.20 -9.44
N VAL A 438 -24.68 17.94 -8.30
CA VAL A 438 -23.27 17.54 -8.18
C VAL A 438 -23.12 16.23 -7.43
N ILE A 439 -22.04 15.52 -7.72
CA ILE A 439 -21.70 14.26 -7.03
C ILE A 439 -20.20 14.14 -6.77
N ALA A 440 -19.84 13.69 -5.58
CA ALA A 440 -18.45 13.51 -5.16
C ALA A 440 -18.20 12.07 -4.70
N ASN A 441 -17.13 11.46 -5.21
CA ASN A 441 -16.73 10.10 -4.88
C ASN A 441 -15.45 10.11 -4.03
N GLY A 442 -15.57 9.70 -2.77
CA GLY A 442 -14.44 9.60 -1.86
C GLY A 442 -13.58 8.35 -2.03
N MET A 443 -13.99 7.41 -2.90
CA MET A 443 -13.33 6.12 -3.17
C MET A 443 -13.00 5.30 -1.89
N ASN A 444 -13.83 5.45 -0.85
CA ASN A 444 -13.65 4.92 0.51
C ASN A 444 -12.33 5.34 1.17
N GLY A 445 -11.70 6.42 0.69
CA GLY A 445 -10.51 7.02 1.25
C GLY A 445 -10.80 8.10 2.28
N VAL A 446 -9.77 8.88 2.60
CA VAL A 446 -9.78 9.85 3.70
C VAL A 446 -10.73 11.03 3.48
N THR A 447 -11.10 11.34 2.23
CA THR A 447 -11.88 12.53 1.86
C THR A 447 -13.34 12.46 2.28
N GLY A 448 -13.87 11.27 2.59
CA GLY A 448 -15.28 11.05 2.92
C GLY A 448 -15.86 12.00 4.00
N PRO A 449 -15.24 12.09 5.21
CA PRO A 449 -15.66 13.03 6.24
C PRO A 449 -15.59 14.51 5.81
N TYR A 450 -14.61 14.89 5.00
CA TYR A 450 -14.46 16.25 4.47
C TYR A 450 -15.58 16.58 3.49
N LEU A 451 -15.90 15.66 2.56
CA LEU A 451 -17.01 15.80 1.63
C LEU A 451 -18.35 15.90 2.37
N LYS A 452 -18.56 15.08 3.41
CA LYS A 452 -19.75 15.16 4.24
C LYS A 452 -19.87 16.52 4.94
N GLN A 453 -18.78 17.01 5.53
CA GLN A 453 -18.79 18.31 6.20
C GLN A 453 -19.03 19.45 5.20
N ILE A 454 -18.32 19.49 4.08
CA ILE A 454 -18.38 20.59 3.11
C ILE A 454 -19.68 20.54 2.30
N LEU A 455 -19.94 19.43 1.60
CA LEU A 455 -21.05 19.34 0.66
C LEU A 455 -22.39 19.21 1.39
N CYS A 456 -22.48 18.33 2.39
CA CYS A 456 -23.77 18.07 3.03
C CYS A 456 -24.10 19.09 4.12
N LYS A 457 -23.15 19.45 4.99
CA LYS A 457 -23.43 20.37 6.11
C LYS A 457 -23.23 21.84 5.72
N GLU A 458 -22.10 22.20 5.11
CA GLU A 458 -21.83 23.61 4.79
C GLU A 458 -22.58 24.08 3.54
N LEU A 459 -22.73 23.26 2.50
CA LEU A 459 -23.43 23.61 1.25
C LEU A 459 -24.87 23.06 1.17
N ASN A 460 -25.36 22.40 2.22
CA ASN A 460 -26.74 21.88 2.34
C ASN A 460 -27.17 20.90 1.24
N LEU A 461 -26.24 20.10 0.70
CA LEU A 461 -26.57 19.03 -0.23
C LEU A 461 -27.08 17.77 0.49
N PRO A 462 -27.93 16.94 -0.15
CA PRO A 462 -28.31 15.65 0.40
C PRO A 462 -27.11 14.69 0.48
N GLU A 463 -27.13 13.74 1.42
CA GLU A 463 -26.06 12.72 1.51
C GLU A 463 -25.93 11.87 0.23
N SER A 464 -26.95 11.83 -0.63
CA SER A 464 -26.87 11.19 -1.95
C SER A 464 -25.91 11.90 -2.93
N SER A 465 -25.47 13.13 -2.63
CA SER A 465 -24.45 13.85 -3.41
C SER A 465 -23.03 13.38 -3.11
N ILE A 466 -22.85 12.47 -2.16
CA ILE A 466 -21.55 11.86 -1.86
C ILE A 466 -21.66 10.33 -1.95
N ILE A 467 -20.66 9.69 -2.55
CA ILE A 467 -20.58 8.23 -2.66
C ILE A 467 -19.22 7.74 -2.17
N ASN A 468 -19.16 6.48 -1.72
CA ASN A 468 -17.96 5.86 -1.17
C ASN A 468 -17.22 6.79 -0.18
N SER A 469 -17.98 7.42 0.71
CA SER A 469 -17.49 8.49 1.60
C SER A 469 -17.32 8.06 3.05
N VAL A 470 -17.21 6.75 3.28
CA VAL A 470 -16.85 6.17 4.57
C VAL A 470 -15.45 5.56 4.41
N PRO A 471 -14.43 6.07 5.13
CA PRO A 471 -13.08 5.51 5.05
C PRO A 471 -13.07 4.02 5.40
N LYS A 472 -12.34 3.21 4.62
CA LYS A 472 -12.13 1.78 4.86
C LYS A 472 -10.64 1.45 4.73
N GLU A 473 -10.15 0.55 5.57
CA GLU A 473 -8.73 0.15 5.58
C GLU A 473 -8.25 -0.47 4.26
N ASP A 474 -9.16 -1.13 3.53
CA ASP A 474 -8.94 -1.74 2.22
C ASP A 474 -9.56 -0.93 1.07
N PHE A 475 -10.05 0.29 1.33
CA PHE A 475 -10.83 1.11 0.41
C PHE A 475 -12.07 0.39 -0.18
N GLY A 476 -12.57 -0.67 0.48
CA GLY A 476 -13.62 -1.53 -0.04
C GLY A 476 -13.18 -2.45 -1.18
N GLY A 477 -11.90 -2.80 -1.25
CA GLY A 477 -11.28 -3.57 -2.33
C GLY A 477 -11.04 -2.77 -3.62
N LEU A 478 -11.21 -1.44 -3.57
CA LEU A 478 -10.98 -0.55 -4.69
C LEU A 478 -9.51 -0.11 -4.75
N HIS A 479 -9.04 0.25 -5.95
CA HIS A 479 -7.83 1.05 -6.11
C HIS A 479 -8.23 2.53 -6.00
N PRO A 480 -7.82 3.28 -4.95
CA PRO A 480 -8.27 4.65 -4.74
C PRO A 480 -7.50 5.63 -5.63
N ASP A 481 -7.50 5.42 -6.95
CA ASP A 481 -6.87 6.30 -7.93
C ASP A 481 -7.95 6.93 -8.84
N PRO A 482 -8.14 8.26 -8.79
CA PRO A 482 -9.21 8.92 -9.52
C PRO A 482 -8.82 9.06 -11.00
N ASN A 483 -9.06 8.02 -11.78
CA ASN A 483 -8.89 8.03 -13.23
C ASN A 483 -10.03 7.27 -13.93
N MET A 484 -10.08 7.35 -15.26
CA MET A 484 -11.17 6.76 -16.05
C MET A 484 -11.25 5.22 -15.95
N THR A 485 -10.17 4.56 -15.52
CA THR A 485 -10.06 3.10 -15.36
C THR A 485 -10.56 2.66 -13.99
N TYR A 486 -10.00 3.19 -12.90
CA TYR A 486 -10.31 2.73 -11.54
C TYR A 486 -11.58 3.35 -10.97
N ALA A 487 -11.97 4.54 -11.44
CA ALA A 487 -13.24 5.17 -11.07
C ALA A 487 -14.36 4.87 -12.10
N ALA A 488 -14.31 3.72 -12.77
CA ALA A 488 -15.25 3.35 -13.85
C ALA A 488 -16.73 3.40 -13.44
N ASP A 489 -17.07 3.00 -12.21
CA ASP A 489 -18.45 3.07 -11.70
C ASP A 489 -18.93 4.52 -11.60
N PHE A 490 -18.05 5.42 -11.15
CA PHE A 490 -18.32 6.85 -11.09
C PHE A 490 -18.43 7.49 -12.48
N VAL A 491 -17.56 7.10 -13.42
CA VAL A 491 -17.67 7.51 -14.82
C VAL A 491 -19.01 7.06 -15.41
N SER A 492 -19.43 5.83 -15.14
CA SER A 492 -20.70 5.28 -15.61
C SER A 492 -21.89 6.06 -15.05
N LEU A 493 -21.84 6.41 -13.77
CA LEU A 493 -22.85 7.25 -13.12
C LEU A 493 -22.93 8.65 -13.75
N MET A 494 -21.80 9.28 -14.06
CA MET A 494 -21.77 10.59 -14.73
C MET A 494 -22.30 10.53 -16.16
N LYS A 495 -22.07 9.41 -16.88
CA LYS A 495 -22.56 9.18 -18.26
C LYS A 495 -24.08 9.14 -18.37
N GLU A 496 -24.79 8.85 -17.28
CA GLU A 496 -26.26 8.91 -17.26
C GLU A 496 -26.80 10.34 -17.49
N GLY A 497 -25.98 11.37 -17.26
CA GLY A 497 -26.35 12.78 -17.50
C GLY A 497 -27.18 13.42 -16.38
N ASN A 498 -27.39 12.72 -15.27
CA ASN A 498 -28.16 13.20 -14.11
C ASN A 498 -27.43 14.27 -13.28
N TYR A 499 -26.10 14.34 -13.41
CA TYR A 499 -25.24 15.26 -12.67
C TYR A 499 -24.52 16.20 -13.63
N MET A 500 -24.45 17.49 -13.27
CA MET A 500 -23.83 18.54 -14.08
C MET A 500 -22.32 18.60 -13.89
N PHE A 501 -21.85 18.23 -12.70
CA PHE A 501 -20.45 18.21 -12.33
C PHE A 501 -20.18 17.13 -11.28
N GLY A 502 -19.05 16.45 -11.39
CA GLY A 502 -18.63 15.49 -10.38
C GLY A 502 -17.13 15.43 -10.19
N GLY A 503 -16.72 14.94 -9.02
CA GLY A 503 -15.32 14.77 -8.63
C GLY A 503 -15.06 13.41 -7.99
N ALA A 504 -13.91 12.81 -8.26
CA ALA A 504 -13.39 11.65 -7.54
C ALA A 504 -12.02 11.98 -6.94
N PHE A 505 -11.70 11.43 -5.77
CA PHE A 505 -10.48 11.75 -5.00
C PHE A 505 -9.71 10.48 -4.64
N ASP A 506 -8.38 10.60 -4.50
CA ASP A 506 -7.52 9.49 -4.11
C ASP A 506 -7.52 9.21 -2.60
N GLY A 507 -6.76 8.19 -2.19
CA GLY A 507 -6.75 7.67 -0.82
C GLY A 507 -6.45 8.72 0.26
N ASP A 508 -5.54 9.66 0.00
CA ASP A 508 -5.20 10.76 0.92
C ASP A 508 -5.74 12.14 0.53
N GLY A 509 -6.49 12.24 -0.58
CA GLY A 509 -7.26 13.41 -0.97
C GLY A 509 -6.45 14.53 -1.63
N ASP A 510 -5.23 14.25 -2.06
CA ASP A 510 -4.37 15.22 -2.74
C ASP A 510 -4.62 15.24 -4.27
N ARG A 511 -5.27 14.23 -4.84
CA ARG A 511 -5.65 14.17 -6.27
C ARG A 511 -7.14 14.34 -6.51
N ASN A 512 -7.48 14.76 -7.73
CA ASN A 512 -8.86 14.89 -8.20
C ASN A 512 -9.01 14.55 -9.69
N MET A 513 -10.04 13.78 -10.01
CA MET A 513 -10.59 13.70 -11.36
C MET A 513 -11.92 14.43 -11.41
N LEU A 514 -12.10 15.28 -12.41
CA LEU A 514 -13.30 16.09 -12.59
C LEU A 514 -14.01 15.70 -13.88
N LEU A 515 -15.34 15.54 -13.78
CA LEU A 515 -16.21 15.18 -14.89
C LEU A 515 -17.35 16.20 -15.02
N GLY A 516 -17.63 16.60 -16.25
CA GLY A 516 -18.86 17.28 -16.62
C GLY A 516 -20.02 16.31 -16.86
N GLN A 517 -21.18 16.87 -17.17
CA GLN A 517 -22.36 16.11 -17.58
C GLN A 517 -22.04 15.12 -18.71
N TYR A 518 -22.73 13.97 -18.73
CA TYR A 518 -22.53 12.88 -19.68
C TYR A 518 -21.11 12.26 -19.65
N GLY A 519 -20.40 12.43 -18.53
CA GLY A 519 -19.06 11.89 -18.34
C GLY A 519 -17.99 12.64 -19.15
N PHE A 520 -18.23 13.91 -19.47
CA PHE A 520 -17.25 14.75 -20.17
C PHE A 520 -15.97 14.91 -19.32
N PHE A 521 -14.88 14.33 -19.79
CA PHE A 521 -13.62 14.29 -19.05
C PHE A 521 -12.88 15.62 -19.10
N VAL A 522 -12.58 16.18 -17.92
CA VAL A 522 -11.68 17.34 -17.79
C VAL A 522 -10.26 16.82 -17.64
N ASN A 523 -9.44 16.93 -18.68
CA ASN A 523 -8.03 16.56 -18.58
C ASN A 523 -7.35 17.38 -17.46
N PRO A 524 -6.53 16.79 -16.57
CA PRO A 524 -5.93 17.53 -15.46
C PRO A 524 -5.06 18.71 -15.88
N SER A 525 -4.40 18.63 -17.04
CA SER A 525 -3.60 19.73 -17.59
C SER A 525 -4.48 20.90 -18.04
N ASP A 526 -5.62 20.60 -18.67
CA ASP A 526 -6.63 21.62 -19.02
C ASP A 526 -7.29 22.19 -17.75
N SER A 527 -7.51 21.36 -16.72
CA SER A 527 -8.13 21.77 -15.45
C SER A 527 -7.38 22.94 -14.80
N VAL A 528 -6.06 22.83 -14.64
CA VAL A 528 -5.26 23.91 -14.04
C VAL A 528 -5.21 25.15 -14.93
N ALA A 529 -5.20 24.99 -16.26
CA ALA A 529 -5.25 26.11 -17.21
C ALA A 529 -6.59 26.87 -17.13
N VAL A 530 -7.70 26.16 -17.06
CA VAL A 530 -9.04 26.75 -16.87
C VAL A 530 -9.15 27.47 -15.54
N ILE A 531 -8.63 26.89 -14.45
CA ILE A 531 -8.62 27.55 -13.13
C ILE A 531 -7.78 28.83 -13.19
N ALA A 532 -6.60 28.80 -13.83
CA ALA A 532 -5.76 29.99 -13.99
C ALA A 532 -6.46 31.10 -14.77
N ALA A 533 -7.10 30.76 -15.91
CA ALA A 533 -7.81 31.71 -16.75
C ALA A 533 -9.03 32.36 -16.07
N ASN A 534 -9.57 31.70 -15.04
CA ASN A 534 -10.76 32.16 -14.31
C ASN A 534 -10.45 32.50 -12.84
N ALA A 535 -9.18 32.63 -12.45
CA ALA A 535 -8.79 32.76 -11.04
C ALA A 535 -9.48 33.92 -10.30
N SER A 536 -9.85 34.99 -11.01
CA SER A 536 -10.58 36.14 -10.46
C SER A 536 -11.96 35.80 -9.87
N CYS A 537 -12.54 34.63 -10.18
CA CYS A 537 -13.80 34.18 -9.57
C CYS A 537 -13.61 33.63 -8.14
N ILE A 538 -12.38 33.35 -7.72
CA ILE A 538 -12.05 32.80 -6.41
C ILE A 538 -11.56 33.96 -5.51
N PRO A 539 -12.24 34.27 -4.40
CA PRO A 539 -11.88 35.39 -3.51
C PRO A 539 -10.40 35.42 -3.08
N PHE A 540 -9.79 34.24 -2.88
CA PHE A 540 -8.38 34.10 -2.55
C PHE A 540 -7.43 34.74 -3.57
N PHE A 541 -7.77 34.73 -4.86
CA PHE A 541 -6.95 35.29 -5.95
C PHE A 541 -7.39 36.70 -6.39
N LYS A 542 -8.20 37.41 -5.59
CA LYS A 542 -8.71 38.75 -5.96
C LYS A 542 -7.61 39.77 -6.26
N GLU A 543 -6.43 39.62 -5.66
CA GLU A 543 -5.26 40.49 -5.88
C GLU A 543 -4.42 40.04 -7.08
N GLY A 544 -4.86 39.02 -7.81
CA GLY A 544 -4.17 38.44 -8.96
C GLY A 544 -3.25 37.26 -8.60
N LEU A 545 -2.75 36.60 -9.65
CA LEU A 545 -1.81 35.48 -9.55
C LEU A 545 -0.37 36.00 -9.61
N LYS A 546 0.48 35.54 -8.67
CA LYS A 546 1.91 35.93 -8.62
C LYS A 546 2.74 35.22 -9.68
N GLY A 547 2.34 33.99 -10.00
CA GLY A 547 2.99 33.11 -10.96
C GLY A 547 2.28 31.77 -11.04
N LEU A 548 2.57 31.03 -12.10
CA LEU A 548 2.02 29.73 -12.43
C LEU A 548 3.13 28.68 -12.49
N ALA A 549 2.82 27.42 -12.25
CA ALA A 549 3.78 26.35 -12.47
C ALA A 549 3.10 25.04 -12.85
N ARG A 550 3.78 24.24 -13.65
CA ARG A 550 3.38 22.86 -13.94
C ARG A 550 4.59 21.95 -13.92
N SER A 551 4.35 20.66 -13.70
CA SER A 551 5.42 19.69 -13.91
C SER A 551 5.70 19.57 -15.42
N MET A 552 6.95 19.25 -15.76
CA MET A 552 7.43 19.09 -17.13
C MET A 552 6.56 18.19 -18.01
N PRO A 553 6.11 17.00 -17.56
CA PRO A 553 5.24 16.15 -18.37
C PRO A 553 3.81 16.68 -18.53
N THR A 554 3.38 17.64 -17.70
CA THR A 554 2.04 18.26 -17.82
C THR A 554 1.97 19.06 -19.11
N SER A 555 0.83 19.00 -19.82
CA SER A 555 0.63 19.75 -21.07
C SER A 555 0.88 21.25 -20.89
N ALA A 556 1.33 21.89 -21.96
CA ALA A 556 1.61 23.32 -22.04
C ALA A 556 0.33 24.20 -22.15
N ALA A 557 -0.86 23.67 -21.87
CA ALA A 557 -2.11 24.44 -21.81
C ALA A 557 -2.02 25.62 -20.84
N LEU A 558 -1.39 25.41 -19.67
CA LEU A 558 -1.20 26.45 -18.67
C LEU A 558 -0.28 27.58 -19.17
N ASP A 559 0.68 27.26 -20.05
CA ASP A 559 1.63 28.19 -20.66
C ASP A 559 0.92 29.15 -21.61
N GLN A 560 -0.10 28.66 -22.34
CA GLN A 560 -0.93 29.52 -23.21
C GLN A 560 -1.66 30.57 -22.39
N VAL A 561 -2.22 30.16 -21.24
CA VAL A 561 -2.89 31.07 -20.31
C VAL A 561 -1.91 32.04 -19.66
N ALA A 562 -0.74 31.56 -19.21
CA ALA A 562 0.29 32.39 -18.60
C ALA A 562 0.79 33.48 -19.57
N SER A 563 1.00 33.11 -20.84
CA SER A 563 1.38 34.03 -21.91
C SER A 563 0.31 35.08 -22.14
N ALA A 564 -0.96 34.68 -22.26
CA ALA A 564 -2.07 35.59 -22.48
C ALA A 564 -2.33 36.55 -21.31
N LEU A 565 -2.11 36.10 -20.07
CA LEU A 565 -2.21 36.92 -18.87
C LEU A 565 -0.94 37.72 -18.57
N ASN A 566 0.16 37.46 -19.30
CA ASN A 566 1.49 38.02 -19.06
C ASN A 566 1.99 37.79 -17.62
N ILE A 567 1.89 36.54 -17.15
CA ILE A 567 2.28 36.10 -15.80
C ILE A 567 3.43 35.09 -15.89
N PRO A 568 4.42 35.10 -14.97
CA PRO A 568 5.49 34.11 -14.97
C PRO A 568 4.97 32.68 -14.88
N ILE A 569 5.57 31.78 -15.66
CA ILE A 569 5.32 30.34 -15.57
C ILE A 569 6.62 29.55 -15.35
N TYR A 570 6.56 28.54 -14.50
CA TYR A 570 7.66 27.65 -14.18
C TYR A 570 7.35 26.22 -14.63
N GLU A 571 8.23 25.65 -15.45
CA GLU A 571 8.26 24.22 -15.74
C GLU A 571 9.23 23.54 -14.77
N VAL A 572 8.72 22.66 -13.91
CA VAL A 572 9.50 21.99 -12.86
C VAL A 572 9.50 20.46 -13.05
N PRO A 573 10.40 19.69 -12.41
CA PRO A 573 10.31 18.24 -12.46
C PRO A 573 9.05 17.74 -11.75
N THR A 574 8.64 16.50 -12.02
CA THR A 574 7.51 15.88 -11.31
C THR A 574 7.82 15.73 -9.83
N GLY A 575 6.84 16.06 -8.99
CA GLY A 575 6.95 16.00 -7.53
C GLY A 575 6.68 17.36 -6.88
N TRP A 576 5.73 17.39 -5.96
CA TRP A 576 5.20 18.65 -5.42
C TRP A 576 6.22 19.51 -4.64
N LYS A 577 7.32 18.90 -4.18
CA LYS A 577 8.43 19.57 -3.49
C LYS A 577 8.99 20.77 -4.25
N PHE A 578 9.05 20.73 -5.59
CA PHE A 578 9.57 21.83 -6.41
C PHE A 578 8.64 23.05 -6.43
N PHE A 579 7.32 22.84 -6.34
CA PHE A 579 6.37 23.94 -6.19
C PHE A 579 6.49 24.62 -4.83
N GLY A 580 6.77 23.85 -3.77
CA GLY A 580 6.93 24.36 -2.41
C GLY A 580 7.96 25.50 -2.31
N ASN A 581 9.13 25.33 -2.93
CA ASN A 581 10.17 26.37 -2.99
C ASN A 581 9.68 27.66 -3.66
N LEU A 582 8.96 27.52 -4.79
CA LEU A 582 8.40 28.67 -5.51
C LEU A 582 7.31 29.38 -4.70
N MET A 583 6.44 28.64 -4.00
CA MET A 583 5.42 29.20 -3.12
C MET A 583 6.03 29.94 -1.92
N ASP A 584 7.05 29.36 -1.28
CA ASP A 584 7.73 29.97 -0.13
C ASP A 584 8.48 31.26 -0.51
N SER A 585 8.99 31.33 -1.74
CA SER A 585 9.60 32.56 -2.28
C SER A 585 8.59 33.60 -2.77
N GLY A 586 7.28 33.32 -2.69
CA GLY A 586 6.22 34.21 -3.15
C GLY A 586 6.11 34.35 -4.67
N LYS A 587 6.69 33.42 -5.43
CA LYS A 587 6.69 33.43 -6.91
C LYS A 587 5.57 32.60 -7.54
N LEU A 588 4.88 31.78 -6.77
CA LEU A 588 3.86 30.85 -7.27
C LEU A 588 2.56 31.01 -6.50
N SER A 589 1.45 31.11 -7.23
CA SER A 589 0.09 31.12 -6.68
C SER A 589 -0.69 29.87 -7.02
N LEU A 590 -0.56 29.33 -8.23
CA LEU A 590 -1.35 28.19 -8.71
C LEU A 590 -0.45 27.23 -9.50
N CYS A 591 -0.56 25.94 -9.22
CA CYS A 591 0.16 24.91 -9.96
C CYS A 591 -0.64 23.62 -10.12
N GLY A 592 -0.18 22.80 -11.07
CA GLY A 592 -0.82 21.52 -11.37
C GLY A 592 0.13 20.49 -11.98
N GLU A 593 -0.29 19.23 -11.89
CA GLU A 593 0.37 18.08 -12.47
C GLU A 593 -0.67 17.27 -13.26
N GLU A 594 -0.28 16.74 -14.43
CA GLU A 594 -1.11 15.87 -15.27
C GLU A 594 -1.63 14.63 -14.53
N SER A 595 -0.93 14.22 -13.48
CA SER A 595 -1.30 13.13 -12.59
C SER A 595 -2.43 13.51 -11.61
N PHE A 596 -3.48 14.17 -12.11
CA PHE A 596 -4.67 14.55 -11.34
C PHE A 596 -4.39 15.48 -10.16
N GLY A 597 -3.31 16.27 -10.22
CA GLY A 597 -2.87 17.13 -9.12
C GLY A 597 -3.13 18.60 -9.40
N THR A 598 -3.75 19.32 -8.47
CA THR A 598 -3.93 20.78 -8.58
C THR A 598 -3.88 21.39 -7.19
N GLY A 599 -3.32 22.60 -7.06
CA GLY A 599 -3.21 23.27 -5.77
C GLY A 599 -2.69 24.70 -5.89
N SER A 600 -2.68 25.41 -4.77
CA SER A 600 -2.24 26.81 -4.67
C SER A 600 -1.43 27.07 -3.41
N ASP A 601 -0.93 28.29 -3.24
CA ASP A 601 -0.07 28.67 -2.10
C ASP A 601 -0.77 28.73 -0.73
N HIS A 602 -2.07 28.37 -0.66
CA HIS A 602 -2.83 28.19 0.59
C HIS A 602 -2.19 27.14 1.51
N ILE A 603 -1.70 26.04 0.94
CA ILE A 603 -0.94 24.99 1.63
C ILE A 603 0.35 24.66 0.85
N ARG A 604 1.00 23.54 1.16
CA ARG A 604 2.21 23.05 0.47
C ARG A 604 2.07 21.62 -0.03
N GLU A 605 0.83 21.22 -0.29
CA GLU A 605 0.45 19.95 -0.94
C GLU A 605 -0.53 20.23 -2.08
N LYS A 606 -0.75 19.23 -2.93
CA LYS A 606 -1.92 19.24 -3.82
C LYS A 606 -3.19 19.19 -2.96
N ASP A 607 -4.32 19.62 -3.53
CA ASP A 607 -5.61 19.54 -2.83
C ASP A 607 -6.75 19.27 -3.81
N GLY A 608 -7.27 18.05 -3.75
CA GLY A 608 -8.34 17.61 -4.64
C GLY A 608 -9.67 18.32 -4.38
N ILE A 609 -10.06 18.48 -3.12
CA ILE A 609 -11.31 19.14 -2.74
C ILE A 609 -11.24 20.63 -3.08
N TRP A 610 -10.09 21.26 -2.88
CA TRP A 610 -9.86 22.64 -3.31
C TRP A 610 -10.06 22.80 -4.82
N ALA A 611 -9.53 21.88 -5.64
CA ALA A 611 -9.71 21.93 -7.09
C ALA A 611 -11.19 21.77 -7.50
N PHE A 612 -11.92 20.88 -6.84
CA PHE A 612 -13.36 20.70 -7.02
C PHE A 612 -14.14 21.98 -6.70
N LEU A 613 -13.83 22.65 -5.59
CA LEU A 613 -14.47 23.92 -5.20
C LEU A 613 -14.06 25.11 -6.08
N ALA A 614 -12.82 25.11 -6.60
CA ALA A 614 -12.37 26.07 -7.59
C ALA A 614 -13.21 25.98 -8.86
N TRP A 615 -13.45 24.77 -9.38
CA TRP A 615 -14.34 24.55 -10.51
C TRP A 615 -15.79 24.94 -10.23
N LEU A 616 -16.33 24.61 -9.06
CA LEU A 616 -17.67 25.08 -8.68
C LEU A 616 -17.75 26.61 -8.62
N SER A 617 -16.69 27.29 -8.19
CA SER A 617 -16.65 28.77 -8.18
C SER A 617 -16.70 29.34 -9.60
N ILE A 618 -16.03 28.69 -10.56
CA ILE A 618 -16.08 29.05 -11.99
C ILE A 618 -17.49 28.79 -12.54
N LEU A 619 -18.09 27.64 -12.27
CA LEU A 619 -19.45 27.30 -12.70
C LEU A 619 -20.51 28.24 -12.09
N ALA A 620 -20.28 28.74 -10.87
CA ALA A 620 -21.13 29.72 -10.23
C ALA A 620 -21.04 31.12 -10.86
N THR A 621 -20.10 31.36 -11.79
CA THR A 621 -20.03 32.62 -12.56
C THR A 621 -21.15 32.77 -13.58
N ASP A 622 -21.54 31.66 -14.19
CA ASP A 622 -22.59 31.60 -15.19
C ASP A 622 -23.27 30.23 -15.11
N LYS A 623 -24.42 30.18 -14.42
CA LYS A 623 -25.16 28.94 -14.14
C LYS A 623 -25.68 28.24 -15.41
N THR A 624 -25.63 28.91 -16.57
CA THR A 624 -26.09 28.36 -17.84
C THR A 624 -25.03 27.55 -18.56
N LYS A 625 -23.75 27.70 -18.19
CA LYS A 625 -22.63 27.03 -18.85
C LYS A 625 -22.36 25.67 -18.23
N SER A 626 -22.26 24.66 -19.09
CA SER A 626 -21.72 23.35 -18.72
C SER A 626 -20.20 23.39 -18.62
N VAL A 627 -19.61 22.39 -17.94
CA VAL A 627 -18.16 22.15 -17.93
C VAL A 627 -17.58 22.08 -19.34
N GLN A 628 -18.26 21.34 -20.24
CA GLN A 628 -17.87 21.25 -21.65
C GLN A 628 -17.87 22.62 -22.33
N THR A 629 -18.91 23.43 -22.12
CA THR A 629 -18.97 24.78 -22.71
C THR A 629 -17.83 25.67 -22.21
N ILE A 630 -17.45 25.56 -20.93
CA ILE A 630 -16.31 26.31 -20.38
C ILE A 630 -15.01 25.88 -21.07
N LEU A 631 -14.78 24.58 -21.23
CA LEU A 631 -13.58 24.05 -21.88
C LEU A 631 -13.53 24.38 -23.38
N GLU A 632 -14.64 24.24 -24.10
CA GLU A 632 -14.71 24.62 -25.52
C GLU A 632 -14.42 26.11 -25.71
N ASN A 633 -14.97 26.99 -24.86
CA ASN A 633 -14.65 28.42 -24.89
C ASN A 633 -13.17 28.68 -24.55
N HIS A 634 -12.61 27.92 -23.61
CA HIS A 634 -11.19 27.99 -23.28
C HIS A 634 -10.33 27.63 -24.49
N TRP A 635 -10.62 26.50 -25.15
CA TRP A 635 -9.90 26.07 -26.34
C TRP A 635 -10.06 27.04 -27.52
N GLN A 636 -11.24 27.65 -27.70
CA GLN A 636 -11.44 28.68 -28.72
C GLN A 636 -10.60 29.95 -28.48
N THR A 637 -10.23 30.21 -27.23
CA THR A 637 -9.46 31.39 -26.83
C THR A 637 -7.96 31.13 -26.89
N TYR A 638 -7.50 29.99 -26.35
CA TYR A 638 -6.08 29.70 -26.13
C TYR A 638 -5.51 28.63 -27.08
N GLY A 639 -6.35 28.01 -27.91
CA GLY A 639 -6.02 26.75 -28.59
C GLY A 639 -6.24 25.54 -27.66
N ARG A 640 -6.16 24.34 -28.22
CA ARG A 640 -6.28 23.08 -27.47
C ARG A 640 -4.97 22.33 -27.49
N ASN A 641 -4.49 21.98 -26.30
CA ASN A 641 -3.40 21.05 -26.13
C ASN A 641 -3.99 19.65 -25.91
N TYR A 642 -4.16 18.91 -27.00
CA TYR A 642 -4.52 17.50 -26.91
C TYR A 642 -3.44 16.76 -26.13
N PHE A 643 -3.83 15.94 -25.15
CA PHE A 643 -2.91 15.28 -24.26
C PHE A 643 -3.36 13.86 -23.93
N THR A 644 -2.43 12.91 -23.88
CA THR A 644 -2.64 11.59 -23.29
C THR A 644 -1.38 11.07 -22.63
N ARG A 645 -1.55 10.21 -21.62
CA ARG A 645 -0.45 9.48 -20.97
C ARG A 645 -0.64 7.98 -21.11
N TYR A 646 0.40 7.29 -21.54
CA TYR A 646 0.49 5.83 -21.62
C TYR A 646 1.44 5.33 -20.54
N ASP A 647 0.92 4.53 -19.61
CA ASP A 647 1.71 3.91 -18.55
C ASP A 647 1.93 2.43 -18.86
N TYR A 648 3.20 2.03 -18.93
CA TYR A 648 3.61 0.64 -19.06
C TYR A 648 4.19 0.20 -17.73
N GLU A 649 3.37 -0.47 -16.93
CA GLU A 649 3.68 -0.85 -15.55
C GLU A 649 4.30 -2.24 -15.46
N SER A 650 5.03 -2.49 -14.38
CA SER A 650 5.66 -3.78 -14.05
C SER A 650 6.55 -4.31 -15.19
N ILE A 651 7.33 -3.41 -15.80
CA ILE A 651 8.39 -3.78 -16.74
C ILE A 651 9.63 -4.20 -15.95
N ASP A 652 10.34 -5.21 -16.42
CA ASP A 652 11.69 -5.53 -15.93
C ASP A 652 12.60 -4.28 -15.93
N CYS A 653 13.30 -4.05 -14.82
CA CYS A 653 14.11 -2.85 -14.62
C CYS A 653 15.23 -2.73 -15.66
N ALA A 654 15.86 -3.84 -16.09
CA ALA A 654 16.94 -3.78 -17.07
C ALA A 654 16.40 -3.38 -18.45
N SER A 655 15.30 -3.99 -18.88
CA SER A 655 14.59 -3.65 -20.11
C SER A 655 14.12 -2.19 -20.12
N ALA A 656 13.55 -1.72 -19.02
CA ALA A 656 13.07 -0.35 -18.92
C ALA A 656 14.21 0.68 -19.00
N ASN A 657 15.34 0.41 -18.33
CA ASN A 657 16.54 1.23 -18.44
C ASN A 657 17.12 1.22 -19.86
N LEU A 658 17.08 0.07 -20.55
CA LEU A 658 17.56 -0.04 -21.93
C LEU A 658 16.76 0.87 -22.88
N VAL A 659 15.44 0.92 -22.76
CA VAL A 659 14.58 1.83 -23.54
C VAL A 659 15.04 3.28 -23.36
N ILE A 660 15.16 3.76 -22.11
CA ILE A 660 15.55 5.15 -21.84
C ILE A 660 16.99 5.46 -22.27
N ASN A 661 17.91 4.52 -22.09
CA ASN A 661 19.30 4.72 -22.49
C ASN A 661 19.45 4.78 -24.03
N ASN A 662 18.66 4.00 -24.77
CA ASN A 662 18.59 4.12 -26.22
C ASN A 662 18.08 5.50 -26.65
N LEU A 663 17.03 6.01 -26.02
CA LEU A 663 16.53 7.38 -26.27
C LEU A 663 17.61 8.44 -26.01
N ARG A 664 18.35 8.34 -24.90
CA ARG A 664 19.48 9.25 -24.59
C ARG A 664 20.56 9.19 -25.66
N LYS A 665 20.84 7.99 -26.17
CA LYS A 665 21.83 7.79 -27.24
C LYS A 665 21.40 8.49 -28.54
N LEU A 666 20.14 8.32 -28.97
CA LEU A 666 19.59 8.99 -30.14
C LEU A 666 19.71 10.52 -30.04
N ILE A 667 19.47 11.08 -28.84
CA ILE A 667 19.64 12.51 -28.56
C ILE A 667 21.11 12.92 -28.68
N ALA A 668 22.02 12.19 -28.05
CA ALA A 668 23.45 12.49 -28.07
C ALA A 668 24.06 12.42 -29.48
N GLU A 669 23.54 11.52 -30.33
CA GLU A 669 23.95 11.35 -31.72
C GLU A 669 23.30 12.38 -32.67
N GLY A 670 22.30 13.13 -32.19
CA GLY A 670 21.58 14.14 -32.97
C GLY A 670 20.69 13.55 -34.06
N GLU A 671 20.18 12.34 -33.85
CA GLU A 671 19.34 11.62 -34.82
C GLU A 671 17.88 12.12 -34.84
N LEU A 672 17.44 12.82 -33.79
CA LEU A 672 16.08 13.35 -33.64
C LEU A 672 15.96 14.79 -34.20
N LYS A 673 16.11 14.96 -35.51
CA LYS A 673 15.91 16.27 -36.17
C LYS A 673 14.51 16.47 -36.73
N GLU A 674 13.90 15.38 -37.17
CA GLU A 674 12.55 15.36 -37.72
C GLU A 674 11.90 14.01 -37.37
N VAL A 675 10.63 14.04 -36.98
CA VAL A 675 9.85 12.83 -36.66
C VAL A 675 8.51 12.93 -37.37
N ASN A 676 8.25 12.01 -38.29
CA ASN A 676 6.97 11.92 -39.00
C ASN A 676 6.53 13.26 -39.64
N GLY A 677 7.47 14.02 -40.22
CA GLY A 677 7.19 15.33 -40.82
C GLY A 677 7.17 16.51 -39.83
N HIS A 678 7.29 16.26 -38.52
CA HIS A 678 7.41 17.32 -37.51
C HIS A 678 8.89 17.65 -37.26
N VAL A 679 9.25 18.92 -37.40
CA VAL A 679 10.60 19.42 -37.13
C VAL A 679 10.82 19.48 -35.62
N VAL A 680 11.89 18.84 -35.14
CA VAL A 680 12.25 18.81 -33.72
C VAL A 680 12.98 20.11 -33.37
N GLN A 681 12.41 20.89 -32.46
CA GLN A 681 13.00 22.11 -31.93
C GLN A 681 14.00 21.80 -30.81
N VAL A 682 13.62 20.88 -29.90
CA VAL A 682 14.45 20.49 -28.75
C VAL A 682 14.31 18.98 -28.54
N ALA A 683 15.45 18.30 -28.39
CA ALA A 683 15.50 16.95 -27.85
C ALA A 683 16.54 16.91 -26.73
N ASP A 684 16.10 16.71 -25.48
CA ASP A 684 16.97 16.75 -24.30
C ASP A 684 16.54 15.76 -23.22
N ASP A 685 17.42 15.54 -22.23
CA ASP A 685 17.06 14.91 -20.95
C ASP A 685 16.89 16.03 -19.93
N PHE A 686 15.65 16.25 -19.48
CA PHE A 686 15.25 17.43 -18.75
C PHE A 686 16.11 17.65 -17.50
N ARG A 687 16.65 18.86 -17.42
CA ARG A 687 17.49 19.35 -16.33
C ARG A 687 16.87 20.60 -15.75
N TYR A 688 16.64 20.58 -14.44
CA TYR A 688 16.08 21.70 -13.71
C TYR A 688 17.12 22.27 -12.74
N VAL A 689 17.22 23.61 -12.72
CA VAL A 689 17.97 24.34 -11.69
C VAL A 689 16.95 25.14 -10.91
N ASP A 690 16.76 24.80 -9.64
CA ASP A 690 15.80 25.48 -8.80
C ASP A 690 16.18 26.98 -8.67
N PRO A 691 15.27 27.91 -8.99
CA PRO A 691 15.61 29.32 -9.01
C PRO A 691 15.82 29.89 -7.60
N ILE A 692 15.44 29.17 -6.54
CA ILE A 692 15.47 29.59 -5.14
C ILE A 692 16.72 29.04 -4.46
N ASP A 693 16.85 27.72 -4.33
CA ASP A 693 17.95 27.09 -3.58
C ASP A 693 19.14 26.67 -4.46
N LYS A 694 19.01 26.82 -5.78
CA LYS A 694 20.02 26.49 -6.79
C LYS A 694 20.38 24.99 -6.87
N SER A 695 19.59 24.12 -6.25
CA SER A 695 19.72 22.67 -6.44
C SER A 695 19.50 22.30 -7.89
N ILE A 696 20.18 21.23 -8.31
CA ILE A 696 20.14 20.74 -9.69
C ILE A 696 19.53 19.36 -9.68
N SER A 697 18.44 19.19 -10.43
CA SER A 697 17.82 17.89 -10.70
C SER A 697 18.04 17.55 -12.17
N GLU A 698 18.85 16.53 -12.42
CA GLU A 698 19.17 16.05 -13.77
C GLU A 698 18.37 14.78 -14.08
N LYS A 699 18.31 14.41 -15.36
CA LYS A 699 17.70 13.15 -15.82
C LYS A 699 16.21 13.01 -15.45
N GLN A 700 15.47 14.11 -15.49
CA GLN A 700 14.08 14.17 -15.00
C GLN A 700 13.06 13.70 -16.05
N GLY A 701 13.50 13.42 -17.28
CA GLY A 701 12.69 12.85 -18.35
C GLY A 701 13.17 13.28 -19.72
N ILE A 702 13.08 12.38 -20.68
CA ILE A 702 13.43 12.66 -22.07
C ILE A 702 12.32 13.47 -22.71
N ARG A 703 12.65 14.57 -23.39
CA ARG A 703 11.68 15.42 -24.12
C ARG A 703 12.05 15.51 -25.58
N ILE A 704 11.04 15.48 -26.43
CA ILE A 704 11.12 15.81 -27.85
C ILE A 704 10.03 16.86 -28.06
N ILE A 705 10.45 18.09 -28.34
CA ILE A 705 9.57 19.26 -28.52
C ILE A 705 9.65 19.67 -29.99
N PHE A 706 8.51 19.82 -30.63
CA PHE A 706 8.38 20.17 -32.04
C PHE A 706 8.14 21.68 -32.22
N GLU A 707 8.51 22.22 -33.39
CA GLU A 707 8.32 23.65 -33.69
C GLU A 707 6.84 24.09 -33.70
N ASP A 708 5.90 23.16 -33.90
CA ASP A 708 4.46 23.42 -33.86
C ASP A 708 3.86 23.43 -32.44
N GLY A 709 4.69 23.21 -31.41
CA GLY A 709 4.28 23.16 -30.01
C GLY A 709 3.86 21.77 -29.51
N SER A 710 3.83 20.75 -30.38
CA SER A 710 3.62 19.36 -29.98
C SER A 710 4.81 18.82 -29.19
N ARG A 711 4.58 17.80 -28.33
CA ARG A 711 5.62 17.21 -27.47
C ARG A 711 5.44 15.70 -27.30
N ILE A 712 6.56 14.99 -27.23
CA ILE A 712 6.64 13.61 -26.74
C ILE A 712 7.61 13.59 -25.55
N ILE A 713 7.19 13.00 -24.43
CA ILE A 713 7.97 12.94 -23.21
C ILE A 713 8.02 11.49 -22.73
N TYR A 714 9.20 11.03 -22.31
CA TYR A 714 9.38 9.71 -21.70
C TYR A 714 9.92 9.88 -20.28
N ARG A 715 9.28 9.21 -19.32
CA ARG A 715 9.79 9.13 -17.94
C ARG A 715 9.81 7.70 -17.46
N LEU A 716 10.91 7.33 -16.82
CA LEU A 716 11.02 6.12 -16.02
C LEU A 716 10.66 6.48 -14.58
N SER A 717 9.63 5.82 -14.05
CA SER A 717 9.12 6.04 -12.69
C SER A 717 9.09 4.73 -11.93
N GLY A 718 9.52 4.75 -10.66
CA GLY A 718 9.49 3.60 -9.77
C GLY A 718 10.49 2.50 -10.14
N THR A 719 11.26 2.05 -9.16
CA THR A 719 11.83 0.70 -9.15
C THR A 719 11.25 0.06 -7.88
N GLY A 720 9.95 -0.20 -7.93
CA GLY A 720 9.20 -0.74 -6.79
C GLY A 720 9.42 -2.25 -6.65
N SER A 721 8.70 -2.86 -5.70
CA SER A 721 8.69 -4.32 -5.45
C SER A 721 8.31 -5.15 -6.68
N GLU A 722 7.54 -4.59 -7.62
CA GLU A 722 7.04 -5.29 -8.82
C GLU A 722 7.67 -4.85 -10.15
N GLY A 723 8.75 -4.05 -10.11
CA GLY A 723 9.48 -3.61 -11.31
C GLY A 723 9.42 -2.10 -11.58
N ALA A 724 9.59 -1.72 -12.84
CA ALA A 724 9.66 -0.32 -13.28
C ALA A 724 8.49 0.07 -14.19
N THR A 725 8.14 1.37 -14.17
CA THR A 725 7.08 1.93 -15.02
C THR A 725 7.66 2.93 -16.01
N ILE A 726 7.43 2.70 -17.31
CA ILE A 726 7.69 3.72 -18.34
C ILE A 726 6.38 4.46 -18.61
N ARG A 727 6.43 5.78 -18.48
CA ARG A 727 5.34 6.69 -18.82
C ARG A 727 5.69 7.47 -20.08
N ILE A 728 4.81 7.43 -21.07
CA ILE A 728 4.91 8.20 -22.31
C ILE A 728 3.80 9.24 -22.31
N TYR A 729 4.17 10.52 -22.40
CA TYR A 729 3.23 11.64 -22.47
C TYR A 729 3.29 12.23 -23.86
N ILE A 730 2.12 12.45 -24.45
CA ILE A 730 2.02 12.88 -25.83
C ILE A 730 1.09 14.07 -25.87
N GLU A 731 1.56 15.13 -26.50
CA GLU A 731 0.84 16.38 -26.64
C GLU A 731 0.85 16.88 -28.07
N SER A 732 -0.29 17.37 -28.54
CA SER A 732 -0.40 18.11 -29.80
C SER A 732 -1.14 19.43 -29.58
N PHE A 733 -0.50 20.53 -29.94
CA PHE A 733 -1.11 21.86 -29.85
C PHE A 733 -1.85 22.20 -31.16
N VAL A 734 -3.14 22.51 -31.05
CA VAL A 734 -4.02 22.79 -32.19
C VAL A 734 -4.69 24.14 -31.99
N THR A 735 -4.56 25.03 -32.98
CA THR A 735 -5.24 26.34 -33.02
C THR A 735 -6.35 26.41 -34.08
N ASP A 736 -6.40 25.43 -34.99
CA ASP A 736 -7.45 25.32 -35.99
C ASP A 736 -8.80 25.07 -35.30
N LYS A 737 -9.64 26.10 -35.29
CA LYS A 737 -10.95 26.12 -34.62
C LYS A 737 -11.87 24.98 -35.05
N SER A 738 -11.72 24.49 -36.28
CA SER A 738 -12.54 23.39 -36.80
C SER A 738 -12.16 22.03 -36.20
N LYS A 739 -10.97 21.92 -35.62
CA LYS A 739 -10.43 20.67 -35.08
C LYS A 739 -10.45 20.59 -33.56
N LEU A 740 -10.80 21.67 -32.84
CA LEU A 740 -10.66 21.74 -31.38
C LEU A 740 -11.58 20.78 -30.62
N THR A 741 -12.64 20.25 -31.26
CA THR A 741 -13.60 19.32 -30.66
C THR A 741 -13.44 17.88 -31.16
N GLU A 742 -12.41 17.61 -31.96
CA GLU A 742 -12.11 16.26 -32.44
C GLU A 742 -11.72 15.33 -31.27
N ASP A 743 -11.87 14.03 -31.51
CA ASP A 743 -11.47 12.99 -30.55
C ASP A 743 -9.95 13.05 -30.30
N PRO A 744 -9.50 13.15 -29.03
CA PRO A 744 -8.09 13.19 -28.69
C PRO A 744 -7.26 12.04 -29.25
N GLN A 745 -7.79 10.82 -29.25
CA GLN A 745 -7.08 9.64 -29.73
C GLN A 745 -6.89 9.66 -31.24
N VAL A 746 -7.78 10.33 -31.99
CA VAL A 746 -7.61 10.53 -33.44
C VAL A 746 -6.50 11.54 -33.72
N ILE A 747 -6.50 12.67 -33.03
CA ILE A 747 -5.49 13.73 -33.20
C ILE A 747 -4.09 13.26 -32.77
N LEU A 748 -4.00 12.52 -31.65
CA LEU A 748 -2.73 12.11 -31.06
C LEU A 748 -2.12 10.87 -31.72
N LYS A 749 -2.90 10.07 -32.45
CA LYS A 749 -2.45 8.80 -33.04
C LYS A 749 -1.12 8.87 -33.80
N PRO A 750 -0.87 9.86 -34.69
CA PRO A 750 0.40 9.93 -35.43
C PRO A 750 1.62 10.12 -34.50
N LEU A 751 1.47 10.91 -33.43
CA LEU A 751 2.53 11.11 -32.45
C LEU A 751 2.69 9.91 -31.51
N ILE A 752 1.60 9.19 -31.19
CA ILE A 752 1.65 7.92 -30.46
C ILE A 752 2.47 6.88 -31.23
N GLU A 753 2.15 6.66 -32.51
CA GLU A 753 2.87 5.71 -33.35
C GLU A 753 4.35 6.08 -33.46
N SER A 754 4.65 7.38 -33.63
CA SER A 754 6.02 7.89 -33.64
C SER A 754 6.74 7.66 -32.32
N ALA A 755 6.08 7.90 -31.18
CA ALA A 755 6.66 7.72 -29.86
C ALA A 755 7.03 6.25 -29.57
N LEU A 756 6.18 5.32 -30.00
CA LEU A 756 6.43 3.89 -29.86
C LEU A 756 7.56 3.42 -30.78
N GLN A 757 7.62 3.93 -32.01
CA GLN A 757 8.69 3.61 -32.96
C GLN A 757 10.05 4.12 -32.46
N ILE A 758 10.15 5.37 -32.00
CA ILE A 758 11.41 5.97 -31.52
C ILE A 758 11.96 5.23 -30.30
N SER A 759 11.09 4.91 -29.35
CA SER A 759 11.50 4.24 -28.10
C SER A 759 11.85 2.77 -28.30
N ASN A 760 11.38 2.15 -29.38
CA ASN A 760 11.43 0.70 -29.60
C ASN A 760 10.90 -0.10 -28.39
N LEU A 761 9.97 0.48 -27.62
CA LEU A 761 9.54 -0.03 -26.32
C LEU A 761 8.98 -1.45 -26.43
N SER A 762 8.15 -1.70 -27.44
CA SER A 762 7.49 -3.00 -27.60
C SER A 762 8.47 -4.11 -27.96
N SER A 763 9.49 -3.82 -28.78
CA SER A 763 10.52 -4.82 -29.11
C SER A 763 11.41 -5.15 -27.91
N ILE A 764 11.68 -4.16 -27.04
CA ILE A 764 12.58 -4.34 -25.89
C ILE A 764 11.85 -5.00 -24.71
N THR A 765 10.62 -4.58 -24.44
CA THR A 765 9.88 -4.98 -23.23
C THR A 765 8.88 -6.10 -23.47
N GLY A 766 8.56 -6.42 -24.73
CA GLY A 766 7.48 -7.32 -25.11
C GLY A 766 6.07 -6.74 -24.92
N ARG A 767 5.93 -5.51 -24.40
CA ARG A 767 4.62 -4.87 -24.18
C ARG A 767 4.12 -4.18 -25.45
N THR A 768 3.00 -4.66 -25.98
CA THR A 768 2.35 -4.10 -27.19
C THR A 768 1.25 -3.09 -26.88
N THR A 769 0.71 -3.10 -25.65
CA THR A 769 -0.31 -2.16 -25.18
C THR A 769 0.09 -1.56 -23.83
N PRO A 770 -0.27 -0.30 -23.54
CA PRO A 770 -0.10 0.27 -22.21
C PRO A 770 -0.98 -0.45 -21.19
N THR A 771 -0.56 -0.46 -19.94
CA THR A 771 -1.36 -0.94 -18.80
C THR A 771 -2.50 0.04 -18.50
N VAL A 772 -2.20 1.35 -18.51
CA VAL A 772 -3.16 2.43 -18.25
C VAL A 772 -3.03 3.51 -19.33
N ILE A 773 -4.18 4.03 -19.77
CA ILE A 773 -4.27 5.22 -20.63
C ILE A 773 -5.03 6.29 -19.86
N THR A 774 -4.48 7.50 -19.81
CA THR A 774 -5.09 8.69 -19.21
C THR A 774 -5.26 9.81 -20.22
#